data_AF-A0A257TDT8-F1
#
_entry.id   AF-A0A257TDT8-F1
#
_cell.length_a   1.000
_cell.length_b   1.000
_cell.length_c   1.000
_cell.angle_alpha   90.00
_cell.angle_beta   90.00
_cell.angle_gamma   90.00
#
_symmetry.space_group_name_H-M   'P 1'
#
loop_
_entity.id
_entity.type
_entity.pdbx_description
1 polymer ?
#
loop_
_entity_poly.entity_id
_entity_poly.type
_entity_poly.pdbx_seq_one_letter_code
_entity_poly.pdbx_strand_id
1 'polypeptide(L)'
;MKFFRAIQFFFRQISWGPRTAPTYSFDVEKKPNWLVYTWGVFAGFFYSIFQRRREQLRALYRNQERRKTEYTIPMQIVRQSMGTILVLILTLVGVTLADWGVDKLATLLSHVQASWFIAFATHFNFFTIPDKEFFKLVLEISIGAISAILGLLFALYAVGLQLTTDKYSSKVSDYVNQETVGNFFFKLLVFTDIFAIAVLLRVQLLALPSPISFIAVVILVVICLLGILVFKNHYILTIKPKNLFERLQSDMKENIRLASDRTRYSYKSWSIVQTSRMRTQDHLSILKTLFEDLWHAENWNDVIYTPMVLANLITEYAKRKKYIDRERGWWFPQTQVEVKANSMSTLTLKLNFELQGKGPLRIGSPDYLWFENGIFDILKAVESRVGTAPQDTHLLKYVIDFYQTALAGDYEKDEYGRYQKTVAGLYENQETDAFEKYLDAFFALYERVQTDDELGAYLNAYFAIGLTLIDGFDYTKYQEVIKSLIGADGQLTRTREELARLDLPGLFYNQILDYWDRLDLEVQCEGRVITPQDRLEKETLDDAHAKEKQYFDKFFEKLITHHNTVLKDLYQKGKHKELAMFIKARFEWISRLLYINKVALADEYGAKIAGAGVYLPFLPKQILLDSEFWEELEKTLFPSVIENCPTLFKVLSGLLTLMLPVINADEKNVDNIMYRNRLGLILGGFVYLVCEFRQDYRLLIEYVQTIEVAYQPGQFVKAMEVLSKPKEVGGLDLTLKLINWELTRYHHWFGEIMGKVFDLPKTYDHVRFYSGLQEVADHPSKFIRELSYHLSQPEEESAEAFVEWVKKREAMRQLVEVLEKIKEKKI
;
A
#
# COMPACT_ATOMS: atom_id res chain seq x y z
N MET A 1 2.34 26.84 37.56
CA MET A 1 1.29 26.23 36.70
C MET A 1 0.57 25.05 37.38
N LYS A 2 1.29 24.08 37.97
CA LYS A 2 0.68 22.96 38.71
C LYS A 2 -0.12 23.40 39.96
N PHE A 3 0.37 24.40 40.69
CA PHE A 3 -0.31 24.97 41.86
C PHE A 3 -1.66 25.65 41.53
N PHE A 4 -1.72 26.43 40.44
CA PHE A 4 -2.96 27.07 39.99
C PHE A 4 -3.99 26.07 39.43
N ARG A 5 -3.55 24.98 38.78
CA ARG A 5 -4.44 23.88 38.37
C ARG A 5 -4.99 23.11 39.56
N ALA A 6 -4.21 22.94 40.63
CA ALA A 6 -4.67 22.31 41.86
C ALA A 6 -5.75 23.16 42.57
N ILE A 7 -5.58 24.49 42.63
CA ILE A 7 -6.59 25.41 43.18
C ILE A 7 -7.86 25.40 42.33
N GLN A 8 -7.75 25.42 41.00
CA GLN A 8 -8.90 25.40 40.09
C GLN A 8 -9.66 24.05 40.13
N PHE A 9 -8.95 22.95 40.39
CA PHE A 9 -9.53 21.63 40.60
C PHE A 9 -10.25 21.53 41.97
N PHE A 10 -9.66 22.12 43.02
CA PHE A 10 -10.24 22.16 44.37
C PHE A 10 -11.55 22.98 44.39
N PHE A 11 -11.61 24.12 43.69
CA PHE A 11 -12.85 24.90 43.56
C PHE A 11 -13.93 24.21 42.69
N ARG A 12 -13.53 23.37 41.72
CA ARG A 12 -14.48 22.56 40.92
C ARG A 12 -15.10 21.41 41.70
N GLN A 13 -14.44 20.91 42.76
CA GLN A 13 -15.01 19.88 43.62
C GLN A 13 -15.99 20.44 44.66
N ILE A 14 -15.83 21.69 45.09
CA ILE A 14 -16.72 22.34 46.07
C ILE A 14 -18.07 22.74 45.46
N SER A 15 -18.19 22.81 44.11
CA SER A 15 -19.41 23.24 43.43
C SER A 15 -20.37 22.11 42.98
N TRP A 16 -20.22 20.88 43.51
CA TRP A 16 -21.13 19.76 43.21
C TRP A 16 -22.35 19.76 44.14
N GLY A 17 -23.40 20.49 43.76
CA GLY A 17 -24.78 20.14 44.14
C GLY A 17 -25.35 19.09 43.16
N PRO A 18 -26.39 18.34 43.55
CA PRO A 18 -26.94 17.26 42.72
C PRO A 18 -27.43 17.78 41.37
N ARG A 19 -27.04 17.09 40.30
CA ARG A 19 -27.38 17.41 38.90
C ARG A 19 -28.84 17.07 38.63
N THR A 20 -29.66 18.09 38.45
CA THR A 20 -30.84 18.02 37.56
C THR A 20 -30.47 18.65 36.21
N ALA A 21 -31.00 18.08 35.13
CA ALA A 21 -30.72 18.45 33.75
C ALA A 21 -30.97 19.95 33.49
N PRO A 22 -30.14 20.64 32.70
CA PRO A 22 -30.39 22.04 32.39
C PRO A 22 -31.48 22.12 31.31
N THR A 23 -32.69 22.45 31.72
CA THR A 23 -33.63 23.20 30.90
C THR A 23 -33.11 24.64 30.83
N TYR A 24 -32.84 25.12 29.62
CA TYR A 24 -32.54 26.54 29.41
C TYR A 24 -33.81 27.36 29.66
N SER A 25 -33.91 27.98 30.83
CA SER A 25 -34.74 29.18 31.01
C SER A 25 -33.82 30.40 31.13
N PHE A 26 -34.06 31.39 30.27
CA PHE A 26 -33.56 32.73 30.48
C PHE A 26 -34.26 33.29 31.72
N ASP A 27 -33.58 33.29 32.87
CA ASP A 27 -34.07 33.99 34.04
C ASP A 27 -32.99 34.88 34.67
N VAL A 28 -33.34 36.17 34.64
CA VAL A 28 -33.13 37.22 35.64
C VAL A 28 -31.70 37.46 36.13
N GLU A 29 -31.22 38.66 35.80
CA GLU A 29 -30.03 39.31 36.34
C GLU A 29 -29.94 39.20 37.87
N LYS A 30 -29.23 38.17 38.36
CA LYS A 30 -28.70 38.19 39.71
C LYS A 30 -27.51 39.14 39.74
N LYS A 31 -27.66 40.27 40.43
CA LYS A 31 -26.57 41.20 40.73
C LYS A 31 -25.34 40.40 41.22
N PRO A 32 -24.18 40.53 40.57
CA PRO A 32 -23.01 39.75 40.95
C PRO A 32 -22.59 40.12 42.36
N ASN A 33 -22.30 39.09 43.15
CA ASN A 33 -21.81 39.23 44.51
C ASN A 33 -20.53 40.09 44.48
N TRP A 34 -20.54 41.24 45.15
CA TRP A 34 -19.50 42.28 45.01
C TRP A 34 -18.09 41.72 45.27
N LEU A 35 -17.97 40.76 46.19
CA LEU A 35 -16.75 40.03 46.51
C LEU A 35 -16.17 39.27 45.31
N VAL A 36 -17.00 38.65 44.48
CA VAL A 36 -16.59 37.91 43.27
C VAL A 36 -16.15 38.88 42.18
N TYR A 37 -16.83 40.02 42.06
CA TYR A 37 -16.44 41.07 41.13
C TYR A 37 -15.09 41.70 41.53
N THR A 38 -14.91 42.08 42.81
CA THR A 38 -13.63 42.61 43.30
C THR A 38 -12.50 41.59 43.20
N TRP A 39 -12.75 40.30 43.47
CA TRP A 39 -11.74 39.26 43.25
C TRP A 39 -11.43 39.03 41.78
N GLY A 40 -12.42 39.12 40.89
CA GLY A 40 -12.22 39.06 39.44
C GLY A 40 -11.36 40.23 38.93
N VAL A 41 -11.61 41.45 39.42
CA VAL A 41 -10.81 42.64 39.10
C VAL A 41 -9.39 42.52 39.66
N PHE A 42 -9.23 42.04 40.90
CA PHE A 42 -7.94 41.85 41.53
C PHE A 42 -7.11 40.77 40.83
N ALA A 43 -7.71 39.62 40.52
CA ALA A 43 -7.07 38.55 39.76
C ALA A 43 -6.74 38.99 38.31
N GLY A 44 -7.62 39.76 37.67
CA GLY A 44 -7.38 40.36 36.36
C GLY A 44 -6.20 41.34 36.36
N PHE A 45 -6.05 42.14 37.42
CA PHE A 45 -4.92 43.06 37.60
C PHE A 45 -3.60 42.31 37.79
N PHE A 46 -3.55 41.26 38.62
CA PHE A 46 -2.35 40.44 38.76
C PHE A 46 -2.02 39.64 37.48
N TYR A 47 -3.04 39.18 36.75
CA TYR A 47 -2.86 38.51 35.47
C TYR A 47 -2.30 39.45 34.39
N SER A 48 -2.78 40.70 34.34
CA SER A 48 -2.27 41.70 33.39
C SER A 48 -0.83 42.12 33.71
N ILE A 49 -0.47 42.27 35.00
CA ILE A 49 0.92 42.50 35.43
C ILE A 49 1.82 41.32 35.05
N PHE A 50 1.34 40.09 35.25
CA PHE A 50 2.07 38.88 34.89
C PHE A 50 2.28 38.76 33.37
N GLN A 51 1.25 39.01 32.57
CA GLN A 51 1.33 39.06 31.10
C GLN A 51 2.31 40.15 30.63
N ARG A 52 2.22 41.36 31.21
CA ARG A 52 3.12 42.47 30.87
C ARG A 52 4.58 42.17 31.20
N ARG A 53 4.86 41.54 32.34
CA ARG A 53 6.21 41.03 32.68
C ARG A 53 6.66 39.91 31.76
N ARG A 54 5.77 39.01 31.35
CA ARG A 54 6.07 37.92 30.41
C ARG A 54 6.39 38.45 29.01
N GLU A 55 5.70 39.48 28.55
CA GLU A 55 5.97 40.16 27.28
C GLU A 55 7.26 40.97 27.32
N GLN A 56 7.53 41.67 28.43
CA GLN A 56 8.82 42.32 28.66
C GLN A 56 9.96 41.30 28.65
N LEU A 57 9.81 40.16 29.31
CA LEU A 57 10.80 39.07 29.28
C LEU A 57 10.96 38.46 27.88
N ARG A 58 9.89 38.32 27.10
CA ARG A 58 9.97 37.90 25.68
C ARG A 58 10.69 38.91 24.80
N ALA A 59 10.42 40.21 24.99
CA ALA A 59 11.09 41.28 24.26
C ALA A 59 12.58 41.35 24.62
N LEU A 60 12.92 41.13 25.89
CA LEU A 60 14.30 41.03 26.38
C LEU A 60 15.00 39.78 25.85
N TYR A 61 14.30 38.63 25.77
CA TYR A 61 14.80 37.41 25.14
C TYR A 61 15.05 37.57 23.64
N ARG A 62 14.15 38.25 22.90
CA ARG A 62 14.33 38.56 21.47
C ARG A 62 15.46 39.55 21.21
N ASN A 63 15.63 40.55 22.08
CA ASN A 63 16.76 41.48 22.00
C ASN A 63 18.10 40.83 22.39
N GLN A 64 18.09 39.83 23.30
CA GLN A 64 19.24 38.97 23.54
C GLN A 64 19.52 38.02 22.36
N GLU A 65 18.48 37.48 21.71
CA GLU A 65 18.61 36.67 20.49
C GLU A 65 19.27 37.42 19.34
N ARG A 66 18.94 38.70 19.14
CA ARG A 66 19.62 39.57 18.16
C ARG A 66 21.08 39.89 18.49
N ARG A 67 21.51 39.77 19.76
CA ARG A 67 22.91 39.93 20.19
C ARG A 67 23.69 38.61 20.22
N LYS A 68 23.01 37.46 20.12
CA LYS A 68 23.64 36.12 20.14
C LYS A 68 24.39 35.79 18.84
N THR A 69 24.13 36.48 17.74
CA THR A 69 24.80 36.23 16.45
C THR A 69 26.28 36.63 16.42
N GLU A 70 26.76 37.45 17.36
CA GLU A 70 28.17 37.90 17.36
C GLU A 70 29.09 37.14 18.34
N TYR A 71 28.54 36.37 19.31
CA TYR A 71 29.34 35.68 20.34
C TYR A 71 28.79 34.27 20.69
N THR A 72 28.28 33.54 19.69
CA THR A 72 27.61 32.23 19.85
C THR A 72 28.45 31.19 20.59
N ILE A 73 29.72 31.05 20.26
CA ILE A 73 30.57 29.94 20.72
C ILE A 73 31.04 30.14 22.18
N PRO A 74 31.72 31.24 22.57
CA PRO A 74 32.22 31.40 23.94
C PRO A 74 31.09 31.49 24.97
N MET A 75 29.94 32.09 24.62
CA MET A 75 28.82 32.22 25.55
C MET A 75 28.01 30.92 25.70
N GLN A 76 27.99 30.04 24.69
CA GLN A 76 27.51 28.66 24.84
C GLN A 76 28.46 27.81 25.70
N ILE A 77 29.77 27.94 25.52
CA ILE A 77 30.79 27.25 26.32
C ILE A 77 30.65 27.65 27.79
N VAL A 78 30.55 28.95 28.12
CA VAL A 78 30.37 29.44 29.50
C VAL A 78 29.03 29.00 30.11
N ARG A 79 27.96 28.95 29.30
CA ARG A 79 26.63 28.53 29.78
C ARG A 79 26.55 27.01 30.03
N GLN A 80 27.20 26.21 29.18
CA GLN A 80 27.31 24.77 29.38
C GLN A 80 28.28 24.44 30.53
N SER A 81 29.38 25.18 30.68
CA SER A 81 30.34 25.00 31.78
C SER A 81 29.78 25.42 33.14
N MET A 82 28.95 26.48 33.21
CA MET A 82 28.18 26.79 34.42
C MET A 82 27.21 25.67 34.79
N GLY A 83 26.59 25.03 33.80
CA GLY A 83 25.71 23.87 34.01
C GLY A 83 26.46 22.69 34.63
N THR A 84 27.64 22.34 34.10
CA THR A 84 28.48 21.26 34.65
C THR A 84 29.04 21.59 36.01
N ILE A 85 29.45 22.84 36.27
CA ILE A 85 29.91 23.29 37.60
C ILE A 85 28.77 23.17 38.62
N LEU A 86 27.55 23.59 38.25
CA LEU A 86 26.39 23.54 39.13
C LEU A 86 25.93 22.09 39.39
N VAL A 87 26.00 21.22 38.37
CA VAL A 87 25.82 19.77 38.54
C VAL A 87 26.89 19.21 39.47
N LEU A 88 28.17 19.56 39.30
CA LEU A 88 29.26 19.07 40.15
C LEU A 88 29.06 19.49 41.62
N ILE A 89 28.64 20.73 41.87
CA ILE A 89 28.26 21.21 43.20
C ILE A 89 27.04 20.46 43.76
N LEU A 90 25.97 20.30 42.98
CA LEU A 90 24.78 19.57 43.42
C LEU A 90 25.05 18.07 43.66
N THR A 91 25.94 17.48 42.86
CA THR A 91 26.34 16.07 43.00
C THR A 91 27.23 15.89 44.22
N LEU A 92 28.17 16.81 44.46
CA LEU A 92 28.96 16.87 45.69
C LEU A 92 28.05 16.99 46.91
N VAL A 93 27.09 17.92 46.90
CA VAL A 93 26.10 18.10 47.97
C VAL A 93 25.23 16.86 48.13
N GLY A 94 24.72 16.28 47.04
CA GLY A 94 23.91 15.07 47.05
C GLY A 94 24.65 13.85 47.61
N VAL A 95 25.92 13.67 47.23
CA VAL A 95 26.81 12.62 47.74
C VAL A 95 27.07 12.81 49.23
N THR A 96 27.36 14.06 49.66
CA THR A 96 27.54 14.35 51.08
C THR A 96 26.26 14.12 51.90
N LEU A 97 25.08 14.41 51.34
CA LEU A 97 23.79 14.19 52.00
C LEU A 97 23.38 12.72 52.03
N ALA A 98 23.63 11.97 50.95
CA ALA A 98 23.32 10.54 50.86
C ALA A 98 24.19 9.74 51.84
N ASP A 99 25.49 10.01 51.88
CA ASP A 99 26.40 9.39 52.85
C ASP A 99 26.10 9.86 54.28
N TRP A 100 25.76 11.14 54.51
CA TRP A 100 25.30 11.60 55.83
C TRP A 100 24.03 10.88 56.27
N GLY A 101 23.11 10.64 55.33
CA GLY A 101 21.90 9.85 55.54
C GLY A 101 22.20 8.40 55.88
N VAL A 102 23.16 7.77 55.21
CA VAL A 102 23.57 6.39 55.49
C VAL A 102 24.37 6.29 56.79
N ASP A 103 25.26 7.24 57.10
CA ASP A 103 25.96 7.29 58.40
C ASP A 103 24.96 7.49 59.54
N LYS A 104 23.96 8.36 59.35
CA LYS A 104 22.82 8.53 60.28
C LYS A 104 21.99 7.26 60.38
N LEU A 105 21.72 6.56 59.27
CA LEU A 105 20.96 5.31 59.26
C LEU A 105 21.74 4.17 59.92
N ALA A 106 23.05 4.09 59.69
CA ALA A 106 23.95 3.11 60.29
C ALA A 106 24.14 3.36 61.79
N THR A 107 24.19 4.63 62.22
CA THR A 107 24.17 5.00 63.65
C THR A 107 22.81 4.80 64.30
N LEU A 108 21.70 4.96 63.55
CA LEU A 108 20.36 4.62 64.03
C LEU A 108 20.17 3.11 64.15
N LEU A 109 20.64 2.34 63.16
CA LEU A 109 20.60 0.88 63.11
C LEU A 109 21.56 0.23 64.10
N SER A 110 22.67 0.88 64.47
CA SER A 110 23.55 0.40 65.55
C SER A 110 22.94 0.59 66.94
N HIS A 111 21.95 1.48 67.10
CA HIS A 111 21.17 1.64 68.33
C HIS A 111 19.97 0.67 68.41
N VAL A 112 19.53 0.09 67.29
CA VAL A 112 18.58 -1.02 67.27
C VAL A 112 19.39 -2.30 67.37
N GLN A 113 19.35 -3.00 68.51
CA GLN A 113 20.09 -4.25 68.74
C GLN A 113 19.92 -5.26 67.59
N ALA A 114 20.87 -5.25 66.64
CA ALA A 114 20.92 -6.14 65.50
C ALA A 114 22.21 -6.97 65.60
N SER A 115 22.21 -7.92 66.52
CA SER A 115 23.20 -9.01 66.57
C SER A 115 23.33 -9.70 65.20
N TRP A 116 22.25 -9.73 64.39
CA TRP A 116 22.26 -10.23 63.02
C TRP A 116 23.02 -9.34 62.03
N PHE A 117 23.03 -8.02 62.18
CA PHE A 117 23.78 -7.12 61.29
C PHE A 117 25.28 -7.12 61.61
N ILE A 118 25.63 -7.25 62.90
CA ILE A 118 27.02 -7.47 63.35
C ILE A 118 27.50 -8.86 62.90
N ALA A 119 26.65 -9.91 62.97
CA ALA A 119 26.96 -11.25 62.44
C ALA A 119 27.11 -11.27 60.91
N PHE A 120 26.26 -10.51 60.19
CA PHE A 120 26.36 -10.34 58.74
C PHE A 120 27.64 -9.59 58.36
N ALA A 121 27.96 -8.47 59.02
CA ALA A 121 29.19 -7.71 58.77
C ALA A 121 30.46 -8.51 59.13
N THR A 122 30.43 -9.31 60.20
CA THR A 122 31.54 -10.20 60.58
C THR A 122 31.67 -11.43 59.67
N HIS A 123 30.59 -11.92 59.04
CA HIS A 123 30.67 -12.94 57.99
C HIS A 123 31.34 -12.42 56.71
N PHE A 124 31.26 -11.11 56.44
CA PHE A 124 31.92 -10.45 55.31
C PHE A 124 33.31 -9.87 55.63
N ASN A 125 33.90 -10.17 56.81
CA ASN A 125 35.26 -9.74 57.19
C ASN A 125 36.41 -10.30 56.29
N PHE A 126 36.09 -11.07 55.25
CA PHE A 126 37.04 -11.36 54.17
C PHE A 126 37.39 -10.13 53.32
N PHE A 127 36.55 -9.09 53.33
CA PHE A 127 36.88 -7.79 52.73
C PHE A 127 37.43 -6.85 53.81
N THR A 128 38.74 -6.83 53.98
CA THR A 128 39.40 -5.72 54.67
C THR A 128 39.04 -4.43 53.93
N ILE A 129 38.45 -3.47 54.64
CA ILE A 129 38.18 -2.14 54.08
C ILE A 129 39.54 -1.59 53.63
N PRO A 130 39.70 -1.26 52.35
CA PRO A 130 41.01 -0.87 51.84
C PRO A 130 41.54 0.38 52.54
N ASP A 131 42.87 0.54 52.57
CA ASP A 131 43.51 1.76 53.04
C ASP A 131 42.99 2.98 52.25
N LYS A 132 42.94 4.16 52.89
CA LYS A 132 42.74 5.45 52.23
C LYS A 132 43.68 5.63 51.02
N GLU A 133 44.91 5.16 51.09
CA GLU A 133 45.84 5.16 49.95
C GLU A 133 45.36 4.26 48.80
N PHE A 134 44.73 3.12 49.09
CA PHE A 134 44.11 2.26 48.09
C PHE A 134 42.86 2.93 47.46
N PHE A 135 41.99 3.53 48.28
CA PHE A 135 40.83 4.29 47.76
C PHE A 135 41.27 5.41 46.82
N LYS A 136 42.30 6.17 47.22
CA LYS A 136 42.87 7.24 46.44
C LYS A 136 43.47 6.72 45.13
N LEU A 137 44.30 5.69 45.20
CA LEU A 137 44.93 5.05 44.03
C LEU A 137 43.88 4.54 43.04
N VAL A 138 42.86 3.82 43.50
CA VAL A 138 41.82 3.27 42.62
C VAL A 138 40.93 4.37 42.03
N LEU A 139 40.60 5.42 42.78
CA LEU A 139 39.86 6.57 42.25
C LEU A 139 40.69 7.35 41.22
N GLU A 140 41.99 7.56 41.47
CA GLU A 140 42.91 8.20 40.53
C GLU A 140 43.05 7.38 39.24
N ILE A 141 43.19 6.06 39.36
CA ILE A 141 43.21 5.15 38.20
C ILE A 141 41.86 5.18 37.48
N SER A 142 40.74 5.20 38.20
CA SER A 142 39.39 5.21 37.61
C SER A 142 39.11 6.51 36.85
N ILE A 143 39.46 7.66 37.42
CA ILE A 143 39.39 8.97 36.75
C ILE A 143 40.31 8.98 35.54
N GLY A 144 41.56 8.54 35.71
CA GLY A 144 42.52 8.43 34.60
C GLY A 144 42.00 7.54 33.47
N ALA A 145 41.43 6.38 33.79
CA ALA A 145 40.85 5.45 32.83
C ALA A 145 39.62 6.03 32.13
N ILE A 146 38.66 6.60 32.87
CA ILE A 146 37.45 7.21 32.28
C ILE A 146 37.83 8.43 31.45
N SER A 147 38.70 9.31 31.94
CA SER A 147 39.20 10.48 31.19
C SER A 147 39.95 10.06 29.92
N ALA A 148 40.77 9.01 29.97
CA ALA A 148 41.44 8.47 28.79
C ALA A 148 40.45 7.87 27.79
N ILE A 149 39.44 7.14 28.27
CA ILE A 149 38.35 6.60 27.45
C ILE A 149 37.52 7.73 26.83
N LEU A 150 37.21 8.76 27.60
CA LEU A 150 36.46 9.92 27.16
C LEU A 150 37.26 10.66 26.09
N GLY A 151 38.57 10.82 26.29
CA GLY A 151 39.50 11.34 25.29
C GLY A 151 39.55 10.48 24.02
N LEU A 152 39.59 9.15 24.15
CA LEU A 152 39.57 8.22 23.02
C LEU A 152 38.23 8.24 22.28
N LEU A 153 37.10 8.33 23.00
CA LEU A 153 35.77 8.47 22.41
C LEU A 153 35.59 9.81 21.75
N PHE A 154 36.12 10.90 22.31
CA PHE A 154 36.15 12.21 21.65
C PHE A 154 37.02 12.18 20.40
N ALA A 155 38.17 11.48 20.43
CA ALA A 155 39.01 11.29 19.25
C ALA A 155 38.29 10.44 18.20
N LEU A 156 37.66 9.34 18.57
CA LEU A 156 36.85 8.50 17.66
C LEU A 156 35.63 9.23 17.13
N TYR A 157 34.97 10.06 17.95
CA TYR A 157 33.84 10.88 17.52
C TYR A 157 34.31 12.03 16.64
N ALA A 158 35.46 12.64 16.89
CA ALA A 158 36.04 13.66 16.03
C ALA A 158 36.48 13.05 14.68
N VAL A 159 37.12 11.89 14.68
CA VAL A 159 37.49 11.15 13.47
C VAL A 159 36.23 10.65 12.75
N GLY A 160 35.24 10.14 13.47
CA GLY A 160 33.96 9.72 12.92
C GLY A 160 33.16 10.89 12.36
N LEU A 161 33.16 12.04 13.03
CA LEU A 161 32.56 13.28 12.56
C LEU A 161 33.30 13.78 11.33
N GLN A 162 34.63 13.77 11.34
CA GLN A 162 35.45 14.12 10.17
C GLN A 162 35.16 13.20 8.98
N LEU A 163 35.21 11.87 9.17
CA LEU A 163 34.90 10.89 8.14
C LEU A 163 33.44 10.99 7.64
N THR A 164 32.49 11.32 8.52
CA THR A 164 31.08 11.51 8.13
C THR A 164 30.84 12.87 7.48
N THR A 165 31.56 13.93 7.83
CA THR A 165 31.51 15.22 7.11
C THR A 165 32.26 15.17 5.79
N ASP A 166 33.26 14.30 5.67
CA ASP A 166 33.98 14.06 4.42
C ASP A 166 33.14 13.19 3.47
N LYS A 167 32.33 12.26 4.01
CA LYS A 167 31.51 11.33 3.22
C LYS A 167 30.07 11.80 2.98
N TYR A 168 29.49 12.56 3.90
CA TYR A 168 28.11 13.00 3.85
C TYR A 168 28.00 14.52 4.04
N SER A 169 26.95 15.09 3.47
CA SER A 169 26.57 16.48 3.67
C SER A 169 26.32 16.81 5.14
N SER A 170 26.41 18.11 5.47
CA SER A 170 26.19 18.60 6.84
C SER A 170 24.84 18.17 7.41
N LYS A 171 23.78 18.10 6.59
CA LYS A 171 22.43 17.69 7.04
C LYS A 171 22.37 16.23 7.47
N VAL A 172 22.99 15.34 6.71
CA VAL A 172 23.03 13.90 7.03
C VAL A 172 23.93 13.68 8.24
N SER A 173 25.10 14.34 8.29
CA SER A 173 25.99 14.29 9.45
C SER A 173 25.30 14.79 10.73
N ASP A 174 24.57 15.90 10.67
CA ASP A 174 23.79 16.42 11.80
C ASP A 174 22.72 15.42 12.28
N TYR A 175 22.05 14.71 11.37
CA TYR A 175 21.07 13.68 11.72
C TYR A 175 21.71 12.47 12.40
N VAL A 176 22.86 12.00 11.90
CA VAL A 176 23.66 10.93 12.54
C VAL A 176 24.07 11.37 13.95
N ASN A 177 24.52 12.62 14.11
CA ASN A 177 24.98 13.17 15.38
C ASN A 177 23.86 13.43 16.40
N GLN A 178 22.60 13.50 15.97
CA GLN A 178 21.43 13.61 16.85
C GLN A 178 21.04 12.28 17.53
N GLU A 179 21.82 11.21 17.37
CA GLU A 179 21.57 9.90 17.99
C GLU A 179 21.49 10.00 19.53
N THR A 180 20.31 9.65 20.05
CA THR A 180 19.95 9.76 21.47
C THR A 180 20.72 8.80 22.36
N VAL A 181 21.06 7.61 21.85
CA VAL A 181 21.83 6.59 22.56
C VAL A 181 23.26 7.07 22.81
N GLY A 182 23.91 7.65 21.79
CA GLY A 182 25.23 8.26 21.94
C GLY A 182 25.20 9.41 22.93
N ASN A 183 24.25 10.34 22.81
CA ASN A 183 24.14 11.48 23.73
C ASN A 183 23.89 11.04 25.19
N PHE A 184 23.08 10.01 25.41
CA PHE A 184 22.87 9.45 26.75
C PHE A 184 24.14 8.78 27.30
N PHE A 185 24.82 7.97 26.50
CA PHE A 185 26.07 7.31 26.88
C PHE A 185 27.18 8.31 27.18
N PHE A 186 27.35 9.34 26.36
CA PHE A 186 28.29 10.45 26.62
C PHE A 186 27.95 11.19 27.91
N LYS A 187 26.67 11.47 28.18
CA LYS A 187 26.24 12.07 29.45
C LYS A 187 26.52 11.17 30.64
N LEU A 188 26.33 9.86 30.51
CA LEU A 188 26.63 8.89 31.55
C LEU A 188 28.13 8.86 31.86
N LEU A 189 28.99 8.83 30.84
CA LEU A 189 30.45 8.89 31.00
C LEU A 189 30.90 10.18 31.69
N VAL A 190 30.44 11.34 31.21
CA VAL A 190 30.74 12.65 31.81
C VAL A 190 30.24 12.71 33.26
N PHE A 191 29.04 12.18 33.52
CA PHE A 191 28.50 12.11 34.88
C PHE A 191 29.37 11.22 35.79
N THR A 192 29.76 10.03 35.34
CA THR A 192 30.60 9.11 36.11
C THR A 192 31.97 9.71 36.39
N ASP A 193 32.58 10.41 35.44
CA ASP A 193 33.87 11.10 35.61
C ASP A 193 33.77 12.24 36.63
N ILE A 194 32.76 13.12 36.48
CA ILE A 194 32.45 14.20 37.43
C ILE A 194 32.17 13.65 38.84
N PHE A 195 31.44 12.53 38.92
CA PHE A 195 31.12 11.85 40.17
C PHE A 195 32.37 11.28 40.83
N ALA A 196 33.25 10.61 40.07
CA ALA A 196 34.51 10.08 40.57
C ALA A 196 35.45 11.20 41.07
N ILE A 197 35.55 12.32 40.34
CA ILE A 197 36.31 13.51 40.76
C ILE A 197 35.74 14.08 42.06
N ALA A 198 34.41 14.18 42.18
CA ALA A 198 33.77 14.68 43.39
C ALA A 198 34.05 13.79 44.61
N VAL A 199 34.04 12.46 44.44
CA VAL A 199 34.40 11.49 45.49
C VAL A 199 35.89 11.59 45.84
N LEU A 200 36.78 11.72 44.85
CA LEU A 200 38.23 11.90 45.09
C LEU A 200 38.53 13.20 45.85
N LEU A 201 37.94 14.33 45.42
CA LEU A 201 38.09 15.62 46.10
C LEU A 201 37.59 15.55 47.54
N ARG A 202 36.52 14.80 47.81
CA ARG A 202 36.05 14.56 49.18
C ARG A 202 37.06 13.76 50.01
N VAL A 203 37.62 12.68 49.46
CA VAL A 203 38.65 11.87 50.15
C VAL A 203 39.91 12.71 50.46
N GLN A 204 40.27 13.62 49.54
CA GLN A 204 41.42 14.51 49.70
C GLN A 204 41.17 15.70 50.65
N LEU A 205 40.04 16.40 50.51
CA LEU A 205 39.76 17.65 51.25
C LEU A 205 39.08 17.42 52.60
N LEU A 206 38.19 16.43 52.71
CA LEU A 206 37.42 16.16 53.92
C LEU A 206 37.93 14.94 54.70
N ALA A 207 38.93 14.22 54.17
CA ALA A 207 39.58 13.06 54.79
C ALA A 207 38.63 11.93 55.25
N LEU A 208 37.41 11.87 54.72
CA LEU A 208 36.37 10.90 55.06
C LEU A 208 36.17 9.91 53.90
N PRO A 209 36.75 8.70 53.94
CA PRO A 209 36.47 7.67 52.94
C PRO A 209 35.04 7.12 53.14
N SER A 210 34.17 7.27 52.14
CA SER A 210 32.87 6.57 52.09
C SER A 210 33.00 5.34 51.17
N PRO A 211 32.91 4.11 51.72
CA PRO A 211 32.94 2.88 50.92
C PRO A 211 31.78 2.82 49.92
N ILE A 212 30.63 3.41 50.25
CA ILE A 212 29.41 3.35 49.42
C ILE A 212 29.58 4.18 48.16
N SER A 213 30.03 5.42 48.32
CA SER A 213 30.34 6.30 47.19
C SER A 213 31.44 5.72 46.31
N PHE A 214 32.44 5.06 46.90
CA PHE A 214 33.48 4.35 46.16
C PHE A 214 32.94 3.15 45.36
N ILE A 215 32.13 2.27 45.98
CA ILE A 215 31.51 1.13 45.30
C ILE A 215 30.61 1.62 44.15
N ALA A 216 29.86 2.71 44.35
CA ALA A 216 29.05 3.31 43.31
C ALA A 216 29.89 3.81 42.12
N VAL A 217 31.05 4.44 42.37
CA VAL A 217 32.01 4.82 41.32
C VAL A 217 32.48 3.58 40.57
N VAL A 218 32.92 2.53 41.27
CA VAL A 218 33.43 1.30 40.66
C VAL A 218 32.36 0.64 39.78
N ILE A 219 31.12 0.53 40.25
CA ILE A 219 30.00 -0.02 39.47
C ILE A 219 29.74 0.83 38.23
N LEU A 220 29.69 2.16 38.38
CA LEU A 220 29.47 3.08 37.25
C LEU A 220 30.62 3.00 36.22
N VAL A 221 31.87 2.85 36.66
CA VAL A 221 33.04 2.65 35.79
C VAL A 221 32.87 1.36 34.99
N VAL A 222 32.49 0.25 35.64
CA VAL A 222 32.27 -1.04 34.97
C VAL A 222 31.12 -0.95 33.96
N ILE A 223 30.01 -0.30 34.32
CA ILE A 223 28.89 -0.06 33.39
C ILE A 223 29.34 0.79 32.20
N CYS A 224 30.14 1.84 32.43
CA CYS A 224 30.69 2.67 31.37
C CYS A 224 31.59 1.87 30.44
N LEU A 225 32.51 1.05 30.98
CA LEU A 225 33.42 0.19 30.21
C LEU A 225 32.66 -0.83 29.34
N LEU A 226 31.66 -1.50 29.90
CA LEU A 226 30.77 -2.40 29.15
C LEU A 226 29.98 -1.64 28.09
N GLY A 227 29.50 -0.44 28.42
CA GLY A 227 28.80 0.46 27.51
C GLY A 227 29.62 0.85 26.29
N ILE A 228 30.96 0.98 26.41
CA ILE A 228 31.84 1.27 25.26
C ILE A 228 31.78 0.16 24.20
N LEU A 229 31.82 -1.12 24.63
CA LEU A 229 31.77 -2.26 23.71
C LEU A 229 30.45 -2.28 22.93
N VAL A 230 29.33 -2.02 23.64
CA VAL A 230 28.01 -1.92 23.03
C VAL A 230 27.92 -0.69 22.12
N PHE A 231 28.42 0.46 22.55
CA PHE A 231 28.40 1.72 21.81
C PHE A 231 29.22 1.65 20.53
N LYS A 232 30.43 1.05 20.56
CA LYS A 232 31.26 0.85 19.36
C LYS A 232 30.50 0.04 18.31
N ASN A 233 29.94 -1.10 18.70
CA ASN A 233 29.20 -1.96 17.77
C ASN A 233 27.94 -1.26 17.25
N HIS A 234 27.22 -0.55 18.12
CA HIS A 234 26.05 0.23 17.75
C HIS A 234 26.41 1.35 16.76
N TYR A 235 27.37 2.21 17.08
CA TYR A 235 27.79 3.34 16.26
C TYR A 235 28.31 2.93 14.87
N ILE A 236 29.14 1.87 14.79
CA ILE A 236 29.63 1.34 13.51
C ILE A 236 28.48 0.79 12.67
N LEU A 237 27.49 0.16 13.29
CA LEU A 237 26.30 -0.31 12.59
C LEU A 237 25.41 0.87 12.17
N THR A 238 25.13 1.83 13.05
CA THR A 238 24.22 2.95 12.76
C THR A 238 24.69 3.80 11.57
N ILE A 239 26.00 3.99 11.38
CA ILE A 239 26.54 4.83 10.28
C ILE A 239 26.42 4.15 8.90
N LYS A 240 26.19 2.84 8.84
CA LYS A 240 26.03 2.16 7.55
C LYS A 240 24.83 2.73 6.79
N PRO A 241 24.96 3.05 5.49
CA PRO A 241 23.89 3.67 4.71
C PRO A 241 22.54 2.94 4.80
N LYS A 242 22.54 1.61 4.68
CA LYS A 242 21.35 0.78 4.87
C LYS A 242 20.63 1.06 6.21
N ASN A 243 21.37 1.10 7.31
CA ASN A 243 20.80 1.32 8.63
C ASN A 243 20.31 2.77 8.80
N LEU A 244 20.94 3.74 8.13
CA LEU A 244 20.44 5.12 8.08
C LEU A 244 19.10 5.21 7.34
N PHE A 245 18.97 4.52 6.21
CA PHE A 245 17.71 4.41 5.48
C PHE A 245 16.60 3.76 6.33
N GLU A 246 16.88 2.63 6.97
CA GLU A 246 15.93 1.93 7.85
C GLU A 246 15.53 2.80 9.05
N ARG A 247 16.47 3.55 9.64
CA ARG A 247 16.20 4.47 10.74
C ARG A 247 15.33 5.64 10.32
N LEU A 248 15.66 6.32 9.21
CA LEU A 248 14.85 7.40 8.64
C LEU A 248 13.43 6.92 8.34
N GLN A 249 13.33 5.72 7.77
CA GLN A 249 12.06 5.06 7.49
C GLN A 249 11.26 4.83 8.78
N SER A 250 11.87 4.25 9.81
CA SER A 250 11.23 3.99 11.10
C SER A 250 10.72 5.29 11.74
N ASP A 251 11.54 6.33 11.79
CA ASP A 251 11.18 7.62 12.37
C ASP A 251 10.02 8.28 11.60
N MET A 252 10.01 8.19 10.27
CA MET A 252 8.90 8.69 9.46
C MET A 252 7.62 7.89 9.69
N LYS A 253 7.71 6.55 9.76
CA LYS A 253 6.58 5.68 10.08
C LYS A 253 6.01 6.01 11.46
N GLU A 254 6.84 6.28 12.45
CA GLU A 254 6.41 6.73 13.77
C GLU A 254 5.69 8.07 13.70
N ASN A 255 6.24 9.07 13.00
CA ASN A 255 5.58 10.37 12.83
C ASN A 255 4.22 10.26 12.11
N ILE A 256 4.12 9.43 11.07
CA ILE A 256 2.85 9.15 10.38
C ILE A 256 1.87 8.46 11.35
N ARG A 257 2.33 7.48 12.12
CA ARG A 257 1.52 6.81 13.17
C ARG A 257 1.02 7.83 14.18
N LEU A 258 1.87 8.71 14.68
CA LEU A 258 1.51 9.80 15.60
C LEU A 258 0.51 10.78 15.01
N ALA A 259 0.53 11.05 13.70
CA ALA A 259 -0.50 11.87 13.04
C ALA A 259 -1.83 11.11 12.85
N SER A 260 -1.75 9.82 12.53
CA SER A 260 -2.89 8.96 12.20
C SER A 260 -3.61 8.32 13.41
N ASP A 261 -2.96 8.18 14.57
CA ASP A 261 -3.51 7.41 15.70
C ASP A 261 -4.73 8.09 16.33
N ARG A 262 -5.87 7.42 16.36
CA ARG A 262 -7.15 8.02 16.79
C ARG A 262 -7.44 7.88 18.27
N THR A 263 -6.77 6.98 18.98
CA THR A 263 -7.04 6.67 20.40
C THR A 263 -6.81 7.85 21.36
N ARG A 264 -6.19 8.94 20.88
CA ARG A 264 -5.85 10.14 21.67
C ARG A 264 -6.27 11.47 21.03
N TYR A 265 -7.12 11.49 20.00
CA TYR A 265 -7.39 12.72 19.22
C TYR A 265 -7.96 13.89 20.04
N SER A 266 -8.76 13.59 21.08
CA SER A 266 -9.25 14.59 22.05
C SER A 266 -8.14 15.23 22.89
N TYR A 267 -6.97 14.58 22.98
CA TYR A 267 -5.80 15.02 23.74
C TYR A 267 -4.58 15.38 22.87
N LYS A 268 -4.66 15.18 21.55
CA LYS A 268 -3.57 15.51 20.62
C LYS A 268 -3.51 17.01 20.42
N SER A 269 -2.51 17.64 21.04
CA SER A 269 -2.22 19.05 20.81
C SER A 269 -1.74 19.26 19.37
N TRP A 270 -2.24 20.32 18.73
CA TRP A 270 -1.75 20.85 17.45
C TRP A 270 -0.23 20.81 17.30
N SER A 271 0.50 21.18 18.36
CA SER A 271 1.96 21.20 18.36
C SER A 271 2.59 19.83 18.10
N ILE A 272 1.97 18.72 18.54
CA ILE A 272 2.49 17.38 18.30
C ILE A 272 2.37 17.03 16.82
N VAL A 273 1.18 17.18 16.23
CA VAL A 273 0.94 16.85 14.82
C VAL A 273 1.77 17.72 13.90
N GLN A 274 1.86 19.03 14.17
CA GLN A 274 2.70 19.93 13.39
C GLN A 274 4.19 19.59 13.54
N THR A 275 4.65 19.25 14.76
CA THR A 275 6.05 18.83 14.96
C THR A 275 6.35 17.55 14.21
N SER A 276 5.45 16.55 14.24
CA SER A 276 5.59 15.33 13.45
C SER A 276 5.63 15.62 11.96
N ARG A 277 4.77 16.53 11.45
CA ARG A 277 4.82 16.98 10.05
C ARG A 277 6.16 17.59 9.68
N MET A 278 6.64 18.55 10.48
CA MET A 278 7.93 19.22 10.23
C MET A 278 9.08 18.21 10.24
N ARG A 279 9.10 17.29 11.22
CA ARG A 279 10.10 16.21 11.26
C ARG A 279 10.02 15.30 10.05
N THR A 280 8.84 14.92 9.59
CA THR A 280 8.68 14.11 8.39
C THR A 280 9.18 14.87 7.14
N GLN A 281 8.89 16.16 7.02
CA GLN A 281 9.44 17.00 5.93
C GLN A 281 10.97 17.06 5.98
N ASP A 282 11.53 17.28 7.16
CA ASP A 282 12.98 17.29 7.37
C ASP A 282 13.59 15.92 7.02
N HIS A 283 12.98 14.82 7.46
CA HIS A 283 13.46 13.46 7.18
C HIS A 283 13.38 13.09 5.69
N LEU A 284 12.33 13.51 4.97
CA LEU A 284 12.28 13.38 3.50
C LEU A 284 13.42 14.16 2.84
N SER A 285 13.72 15.37 3.32
CA SER A 285 14.84 16.16 2.81
C SER A 285 16.20 15.51 3.10
N ILE A 286 16.36 14.91 4.29
CA ILE A 286 17.58 14.17 4.67
C ILE A 286 17.71 12.92 3.81
N LEU A 287 16.63 12.18 3.56
CA LEU A 287 16.63 10.99 2.69
C LEU A 287 17.06 11.35 1.26
N LYS A 288 16.55 12.47 0.72
CA LYS A 288 17.01 13.00 -0.58
C LYS A 288 18.51 13.30 -0.57
N THR A 289 18.97 14.00 0.47
CA THR A 289 20.38 14.40 0.57
C THR A 289 21.29 13.19 0.77
N LEU A 290 20.86 12.19 1.53
CA LEU A 290 21.57 10.92 1.71
C LEU A 290 21.72 10.18 0.38
N PHE A 291 20.66 10.14 -0.43
CA PHE A 291 20.76 9.60 -1.79
C PHE A 291 21.79 10.38 -2.63
N GLU A 292 21.74 11.71 -2.63
CA GLU A 292 22.69 12.56 -3.38
C GLU A 292 24.14 12.35 -2.90
N ASP A 293 24.37 12.27 -1.59
CA ASP A 293 25.69 12.03 -1.00
C ASP A 293 26.24 10.66 -1.39
N LEU A 294 25.43 9.60 -1.30
CA LEU A 294 25.84 8.24 -1.69
C LEU A 294 26.11 8.14 -3.19
N TRP A 295 25.33 8.86 -4.01
CA TRP A 295 25.53 8.97 -5.44
C TRP A 295 26.87 9.64 -5.76
N HIS A 296 27.15 10.78 -5.12
CA HIS A 296 28.41 11.51 -5.32
C HIS A 296 29.64 10.75 -4.79
N ALA A 297 29.46 9.93 -3.75
CA ALA A 297 30.50 9.05 -3.21
C ALA A 297 30.68 7.74 -4.01
N GLU A 298 29.98 7.58 -5.15
CA GLU A 298 30.02 6.39 -6.01
C GLU A 298 29.66 5.08 -5.29
N ASN A 299 28.85 5.16 -4.24
CA ASN A 299 28.46 3.98 -3.45
C ASN A 299 27.17 3.34 -4.00
N TRP A 300 27.27 2.81 -5.20
CA TRP A 300 26.14 2.35 -6.02
C TRP A 300 25.26 1.28 -5.34
N ASN A 301 25.87 0.34 -4.62
CA ASN A 301 25.17 -0.74 -3.93
C ASN A 301 24.25 -0.25 -2.81
N ASP A 302 24.58 0.87 -2.17
CA ASP A 302 23.76 1.42 -1.09
C ASP A 302 22.68 2.38 -1.62
N VAL A 303 22.88 2.94 -2.82
CA VAL A 303 21.90 3.84 -3.46
C VAL A 303 20.58 3.12 -3.77
N ILE A 304 20.62 1.83 -4.11
CA ILE A 304 19.45 1.01 -4.46
C ILE A 304 18.44 0.86 -3.31
N TYR A 305 18.85 1.10 -2.05
CA TYR A 305 17.93 1.09 -0.91
C TYR A 305 16.95 2.28 -0.94
N THR A 306 17.26 3.34 -1.69
CA THR A 306 16.41 4.54 -1.76
C THR A 306 15.02 4.21 -2.33
N PRO A 307 14.88 3.63 -3.55
CA PRO A 307 13.58 3.15 -4.03
C PRO A 307 12.87 2.22 -3.05
N MET A 308 13.56 1.24 -2.46
CA MET A 308 12.94 0.27 -1.54
C MET A 308 12.31 0.94 -0.30
N VAL A 309 13.01 1.92 0.30
CA VAL A 309 12.49 2.66 1.45
C VAL A 309 11.32 3.55 1.06
N LEU A 310 11.42 4.23 -0.09
CA LEU A 310 10.33 5.07 -0.59
C LEU A 310 9.07 4.25 -0.84
N ALA A 311 9.18 3.04 -1.40
CA ALA A 311 8.05 2.15 -1.71
C ALA A 311 7.28 1.78 -0.43
N ASN A 312 8.03 1.43 0.62
CA ASN A 312 7.45 1.12 1.92
C ASN A 312 6.86 2.32 2.66
N LEU A 313 7.37 3.53 2.41
CA LEU A 313 6.83 4.76 3.02
C LEU A 313 5.53 5.17 2.35
N ILE A 314 5.45 5.10 1.02
CA ILE A 314 4.24 5.47 0.29
C ILE A 314 3.09 4.51 0.59
N THR A 315 3.35 3.20 0.69
CA THR A 315 2.31 2.20 1.03
C THR A 315 1.84 2.32 2.48
N GLU A 316 2.75 2.51 3.45
CA GLU A 316 2.36 2.75 4.85
C GLU A 316 1.59 4.08 5.00
N TYR A 317 1.97 5.11 4.25
CA TYR A 317 1.26 6.40 4.27
C TYR A 317 -0.14 6.27 3.64
N ALA A 318 -0.26 5.65 2.47
CA ALA A 318 -1.55 5.39 1.82
C ALA A 318 -2.49 4.61 2.74
N LYS A 319 -1.97 3.60 3.45
CA LYS A 319 -2.73 2.87 4.47
C LYS A 319 -3.19 3.75 5.63
N ARG A 320 -2.49 4.81 6.02
CA ARG A 320 -2.81 5.59 7.23
C ARG A 320 -3.45 6.95 6.95
N LYS A 321 -3.31 7.49 5.75
CA LYS A 321 -3.72 8.85 5.36
C LYS A 321 -5.20 9.11 5.64
N LYS A 322 -6.08 8.13 5.39
CA LYS A 322 -7.52 8.23 5.70
C LYS A 322 -7.83 8.49 7.18
N TYR A 323 -6.93 8.12 8.10
CA TYR A 323 -7.12 8.35 9.54
C TYR A 323 -6.68 9.74 10.01
N ILE A 324 -5.98 10.48 9.17
CA ILE A 324 -5.48 11.81 9.47
C ILE A 324 -6.63 12.82 9.33
N ASP A 325 -6.84 13.63 10.35
CA ASP A 325 -7.90 14.63 10.40
C ASP A 325 -7.71 15.71 9.33
N ARG A 326 -8.68 15.76 8.40
CA ARG A 326 -8.75 16.72 7.30
C ARG A 326 -9.34 18.05 7.71
N GLU A 327 -10.22 18.08 8.71
CA GLU A 327 -10.94 19.29 9.15
C GLU A 327 -10.01 20.27 9.86
N ARG A 328 -9.16 19.75 10.74
CA ARG A 328 -8.20 20.59 11.48
C ARG A 328 -7.00 20.98 10.62
N GLY A 329 -6.68 20.21 9.58
CA GLY A 329 -5.65 20.55 8.60
C GLY A 329 -4.23 20.69 9.18
N TRP A 330 -3.93 20.05 10.31
CA TRP A 330 -2.64 20.23 11.00
C TRP A 330 -1.50 19.44 10.37
N TRP A 331 -1.81 18.26 9.84
CA TRP A 331 -0.87 17.44 9.09
C TRP A 331 -0.68 17.91 7.65
N PHE A 332 -1.72 18.46 7.04
CA PHE A 332 -1.68 18.95 5.66
C PHE A 332 -1.17 20.39 5.64
N PRO A 333 -0.03 20.70 4.99
CA PRO A 333 0.43 22.07 4.86
C PRO A 333 -0.59 22.89 4.05
N GLN A 334 -0.76 24.15 4.43
CA GLN A 334 -1.70 25.04 3.76
C GLN A 334 -1.03 25.69 2.56
N THR A 335 -1.58 25.49 1.37
CA THR A 335 -1.18 26.16 0.13
C THR A 335 -2.18 27.27 -0.21
N GLN A 336 -1.76 28.27 -0.96
CA GLN A 336 -2.63 29.37 -1.37
C GLN A 336 -3.18 29.06 -2.76
N VAL A 337 -4.48 28.76 -2.85
CA VAL A 337 -5.16 28.44 -4.11
C VAL A 337 -6.05 29.61 -4.51
N GLU A 338 -6.03 29.97 -5.79
CA GLU A 338 -6.93 30.99 -6.32
C GLU A 338 -8.39 30.51 -6.30
N VAL A 339 -9.29 31.33 -5.77
CA VAL A 339 -10.72 31.02 -5.69
C VAL A 339 -11.31 30.95 -7.11
N LYS A 340 -11.90 29.80 -7.45
CA LYS A 340 -12.74 29.66 -8.64
C LYS A 340 -14.18 30.06 -8.29
N ALA A 341 -14.81 30.87 -9.12
CA ALA A 341 -16.15 31.41 -8.90
C ALA A 341 -17.24 30.39 -9.27
N ASN A 342 -17.34 29.32 -8.49
CA ASN A 342 -18.23 28.19 -8.78
C ASN A 342 -19.66 28.41 -8.24
N SER A 343 -19.88 29.46 -7.43
CA SER A 343 -21.19 29.85 -6.89
C SER A 343 -21.35 31.37 -6.93
N MET A 344 -22.59 31.84 -6.91
CA MET A 344 -22.86 33.29 -6.93
C MET A 344 -22.30 34.01 -5.68
N SER A 345 -22.24 33.33 -4.54
CA SER A 345 -21.63 33.84 -3.30
C SER A 345 -20.10 33.93 -3.40
N THR A 346 -19.43 32.92 -3.97
CA THR A 346 -17.98 32.94 -4.19
C THR A 346 -17.57 33.90 -5.30
N LEU A 347 -18.39 34.04 -6.34
CA LEU A 347 -18.21 35.05 -7.39
C LEU A 347 -18.25 36.46 -6.77
N THR A 348 -19.26 36.76 -5.96
CA THR A 348 -19.42 38.08 -5.33
C THR A 348 -18.23 38.40 -4.40
N LEU A 349 -17.78 37.43 -3.61
CA LEU A 349 -16.59 37.57 -2.76
C LEU A 349 -15.31 37.78 -3.59
N LYS A 350 -15.10 36.99 -4.64
CA LYS A 350 -13.95 37.11 -5.55
C LYS A 350 -13.94 38.48 -6.23
N LEU A 351 -15.06 38.87 -6.82
CA LEU A 351 -15.20 40.11 -7.58
C LEU A 351 -15.01 41.34 -6.68
N ASN A 352 -15.61 41.36 -5.49
CA ASN A 352 -15.40 42.45 -4.53
C ASN A 352 -13.95 42.54 -4.02
N PHE A 353 -13.28 41.41 -3.83
CA PHE A 353 -11.88 41.38 -3.41
C PHE A 353 -10.93 41.86 -4.52
N GLU A 354 -11.18 41.42 -5.75
CA GLU A 354 -10.38 41.79 -6.92
C GLU A 354 -10.62 43.24 -7.36
N LEU A 355 -11.85 43.74 -7.27
CA LEU A 355 -12.19 45.16 -7.50
C LEU A 355 -11.51 46.12 -6.51
N GLN A 356 -11.09 45.64 -5.34
CA GLN A 356 -10.27 46.42 -4.41
C GLN A 356 -8.80 46.54 -4.84
N GLY A 357 -8.41 45.98 -5.99
CA GLY A 357 -7.04 46.05 -6.51
C GLY A 357 -6.04 45.17 -5.76
N LYS A 358 -6.50 44.19 -4.97
CA LYS A 358 -5.67 43.31 -4.12
C LYS A 358 -5.09 42.09 -4.85
N GLY A 359 -5.27 42.01 -6.15
CA GLY A 359 -4.92 40.84 -6.96
C GLY A 359 -5.92 39.68 -6.78
N PRO A 360 -5.62 38.51 -7.38
CA PRO A 360 -6.53 37.36 -7.36
C PRO A 360 -6.79 36.88 -5.92
N LEU A 361 -8.06 36.65 -5.58
CA LEU A 361 -8.42 36.14 -4.25
C LEU A 361 -7.84 34.74 -4.07
N ARG A 362 -6.93 34.58 -3.10
CA ARG A 362 -6.35 33.29 -2.72
C ARG A 362 -6.84 32.87 -1.34
N ILE A 363 -7.20 31.60 -1.19
CA ILE A 363 -7.59 30.99 0.08
C ILE A 363 -6.64 29.84 0.42
N GLY A 364 -6.45 29.63 1.72
CA GLY A 364 -5.71 28.47 2.22
C GLY A 364 -6.44 27.18 1.86
N SER A 365 -5.78 26.28 1.15
CA SER A 365 -6.25 24.93 0.86
C SER A 365 -5.21 23.93 1.39
N PRO A 366 -5.62 22.90 2.14
CA PRO A 366 -4.72 21.85 2.58
C PRO A 366 -4.18 21.08 1.36
N ASP A 367 -2.85 20.97 1.27
CA ASP A 367 -2.21 20.08 0.29
C ASP A 367 -2.31 18.64 0.78
N TYR A 368 -3.27 17.90 0.24
CA TYR A 368 -3.49 16.49 0.57
C TYR A 368 -2.46 15.54 -0.04
N LEU A 369 -1.64 16.00 -0.99
CA LEU A 369 -0.66 15.19 -1.72
C LEU A 369 0.79 15.52 -1.34
N TRP A 370 1.02 16.39 -0.34
CA TRP A 370 2.36 16.90 -0.03
C TRP A 370 3.40 15.81 0.24
N PHE A 371 2.99 14.70 0.88
CA PHE A 371 3.89 13.60 1.25
C PHE A 371 4.20 12.73 0.03
N GLU A 372 3.17 12.40 -0.75
CA GLU A 372 3.28 11.67 -2.01
C GLU A 372 4.10 12.46 -3.03
N ASN A 373 3.90 13.78 -3.12
CA ASN A 373 4.71 14.68 -3.92
C ASN A 373 6.18 14.66 -3.45
N GLY A 374 6.42 14.74 -2.13
CA GLY A 374 7.77 14.64 -1.57
C GLY A 374 8.46 13.32 -1.93
N ILE A 375 7.79 12.18 -1.80
CA ILE A 375 8.34 10.87 -2.21
C ILE A 375 8.59 10.85 -3.72
N PHE A 376 7.63 11.31 -4.52
CA PHE A 376 7.72 11.33 -5.97
C PHE A 376 8.90 12.20 -6.45
N ASP A 377 9.15 13.34 -5.82
CA ASP A 377 10.25 14.24 -6.18
C ASP A 377 11.62 13.60 -5.89
N ILE A 378 11.74 12.84 -4.80
CA ILE A 378 12.95 12.07 -4.49
C ILE A 378 13.13 10.96 -5.52
N LEU A 379 12.06 10.22 -5.83
CA LEU A 379 12.10 9.17 -6.85
C LEU A 379 12.48 9.73 -8.23
N LYS A 380 11.96 10.90 -8.62
CA LYS A 380 12.36 11.58 -9.86
C LYS A 380 13.84 11.96 -9.87
N ALA A 381 14.40 12.34 -8.73
CA ALA A 381 15.84 12.54 -8.59
C ALA A 381 16.60 11.23 -8.79
N VAL A 382 16.14 10.11 -8.23
CA VAL A 382 16.73 8.77 -8.46
C VAL A 382 16.65 8.39 -9.94
N GLU A 383 15.47 8.53 -10.53
CA GLU A 383 15.21 8.25 -11.94
C GLU A 383 16.16 9.05 -12.85
N SER A 384 16.38 10.34 -12.57
CA SER A 384 17.25 11.20 -13.39
C SER A 384 18.70 10.69 -13.49
N ARG A 385 19.10 9.78 -12.59
CA ARG A 385 20.43 9.15 -12.55
C ARG A 385 20.48 7.77 -13.20
N VAL A 386 19.33 7.20 -13.55
CA VAL A 386 19.25 5.93 -14.30
C VAL A 386 20.01 6.07 -15.62
N GLY A 387 20.88 5.10 -15.92
CA GLY A 387 21.74 5.10 -17.11
C GLY A 387 23.06 5.86 -16.96
N THR A 388 23.27 6.56 -15.84
CA THR A 388 24.58 7.20 -15.52
C THR A 388 25.42 6.41 -14.53
N ALA A 389 24.82 5.44 -13.83
CA ALA A 389 25.53 4.48 -12.98
C ALA A 389 26.17 3.36 -13.83
N PRO A 390 27.21 2.67 -13.32
CA PRO A 390 27.68 1.41 -13.91
C PRO A 390 26.51 0.41 -14.08
N GLN A 391 26.49 -0.31 -15.20
CA GLN A 391 25.39 -1.23 -15.55
C GLN A 391 25.09 -2.26 -14.44
N ASP A 392 26.10 -2.70 -13.71
CA ASP A 392 26.00 -3.67 -12.60
C ASP A 392 25.16 -3.19 -11.40
N THR A 393 24.81 -1.90 -11.35
CA THR A 393 24.02 -1.34 -10.24
C THR A 393 22.55 -1.74 -10.30
N HIS A 394 22.03 -2.09 -11.49
CA HIS A 394 20.62 -2.42 -11.72
C HIS A 394 19.60 -1.41 -11.14
N LEU A 395 19.97 -0.12 -11.05
CA LEU A 395 19.14 0.91 -10.39
C LEU A 395 17.73 1.04 -11.01
N LEU A 396 17.61 0.90 -12.34
CA LEU A 396 16.31 0.95 -13.02
C LEU A 396 15.37 -0.15 -12.54
N LYS A 397 15.89 -1.36 -12.30
CA LYS A 397 15.10 -2.48 -11.78
C LYS A 397 14.48 -2.14 -10.42
N TYR A 398 15.26 -1.57 -9.50
CA TYR A 398 14.73 -1.14 -8.19
C TYR A 398 13.72 0.01 -8.29
N VAL A 399 13.85 0.88 -9.28
CA VAL A 399 12.85 1.91 -9.59
C VAL A 399 11.57 1.28 -10.13
N ILE A 400 11.67 0.28 -11.02
CA ILE A 400 10.52 -0.49 -11.51
C ILE A 400 9.83 -1.22 -10.34
N ASP A 401 10.60 -1.88 -9.48
CA ASP A 401 10.08 -2.57 -8.28
C ASP A 401 9.38 -1.58 -7.34
N PHE A 402 9.91 -0.36 -7.18
CA PHE A 402 9.22 0.71 -6.44
C PHE A 402 7.83 0.97 -7.02
N TYR A 403 7.70 1.13 -8.35
CA TYR A 403 6.40 1.40 -8.98
C TYR A 403 5.45 0.22 -8.87
N GLN A 404 5.96 -1.01 -9.02
CA GLN A 404 5.18 -2.22 -8.78
C GLN A 404 4.61 -2.22 -7.35
N THR A 405 5.45 -2.05 -6.32
CA THR A 405 4.99 -2.05 -4.92
C THR A 405 4.07 -0.87 -4.61
N ALA A 406 4.36 0.32 -5.14
CA ALA A 406 3.54 1.51 -4.89
C ALA A 406 2.16 1.40 -5.56
N LEU A 407 2.08 0.91 -6.79
CA LEU A 407 0.83 0.86 -7.56
C LEU A 407 0.02 -0.42 -7.27
N ALA A 408 0.69 -1.57 -7.23
CA ALA A 408 0.07 -2.89 -7.17
C ALA A 408 0.23 -3.61 -5.81
N GLY A 409 1.09 -3.11 -4.91
CA GLY A 409 1.38 -3.76 -3.63
C GLY A 409 2.41 -4.88 -3.73
N ASP A 410 2.51 -5.71 -2.70
CA ASP A 410 3.46 -6.81 -2.62
C ASP A 410 2.81 -8.11 -2.11
N TYR A 411 3.34 -9.25 -2.57
CA TYR A 411 2.85 -10.59 -2.26
C TYR A 411 3.98 -11.43 -1.64
N GLU A 412 3.71 -12.08 -0.52
CA GLU A 412 4.61 -13.07 0.06
C GLU A 412 3.98 -14.47 -0.01
N LYS A 413 4.82 -15.49 -0.15
CA LYS A 413 4.35 -16.88 -0.01
C LYS A 413 4.09 -17.18 1.46
N ASP A 414 2.91 -17.67 1.77
CA ASP A 414 2.62 -18.26 3.07
C ASP A 414 3.39 -19.57 3.30
N GLU A 415 3.32 -20.11 4.51
CA GLU A 415 3.97 -21.37 4.90
C GLU A 415 3.52 -22.58 4.05
N TYR A 416 2.41 -22.45 3.30
CA TYR A 416 1.85 -23.45 2.39
C TYR A 416 2.19 -23.19 0.91
N GLY A 417 3.03 -22.20 0.63
CA GLY A 417 3.45 -21.83 -0.72
C GLY A 417 2.40 -21.05 -1.52
N ARG A 418 1.31 -20.59 -0.90
CA ARG A 418 0.29 -19.75 -1.52
C ARG A 418 0.72 -18.30 -1.43
N TYR A 419 0.61 -17.54 -2.52
CA TYR A 419 0.88 -16.11 -2.49
C TYR A 419 -0.25 -15.38 -1.76
N GLN A 420 0.06 -14.77 -0.63
CA GLN A 420 -0.82 -13.87 0.10
C GLN A 420 -0.32 -12.44 -0.03
N LYS A 421 -1.25 -11.52 -0.24
CA LYS A 421 -0.93 -10.11 -0.36
C LYS A 421 -0.57 -9.55 1.02
N THR A 422 0.66 -9.07 1.18
CA THR A 422 1.16 -8.55 2.46
C THR A 422 1.06 -7.02 2.53
N VAL A 423 1.19 -6.36 1.38
CA VAL A 423 1.14 -4.91 1.27
C VAL A 423 0.13 -4.50 0.20
N ALA A 424 -0.83 -3.66 0.59
CA ALA A 424 -1.77 -3.02 -0.34
C ALA A 424 -1.13 -1.80 -0.99
N GLY A 425 -1.28 -1.66 -2.32
CA GLY A 425 -0.79 -0.53 -3.09
C GLY A 425 -1.70 0.70 -3.00
N LEU A 426 -1.42 1.72 -3.80
CA LEU A 426 -2.20 2.95 -3.86
C LEU A 426 -3.63 2.72 -4.37
N TYR A 427 -3.82 1.79 -5.32
CA TYR A 427 -5.13 1.50 -5.89
C TYR A 427 -6.07 0.88 -4.86
N GLU A 428 -5.63 -0.15 -4.13
CA GLU A 428 -6.49 -0.82 -3.15
C GLU A 428 -6.72 0.04 -1.90
N ASN A 429 -5.78 0.93 -1.56
CA ASN A 429 -6.02 1.95 -0.55
C ASN A 429 -6.95 3.09 -1.04
N GLN A 430 -7.32 3.09 -2.32
CA GLN A 430 -8.21 4.05 -2.97
C GLN A 430 -7.63 5.49 -3.00
N GLU A 431 -6.30 5.61 -3.10
CA GLU A 431 -5.57 6.88 -3.24
C GLU A 431 -5.37 7.24 -4.73
N THR A 432 -6.49 7.52 -5.41
CA THR A 432 -6.56 7.58 -6.89
C THR A 432 -5.78 8.73 -7.53
N ASP A 433 -5.72 9.89 -6.90
CA ASP A 433 -4.92 11.03 -7.39
C ASP A 433 -3.42 10.71 -7.40
N ALA A 434 -2.94 10.05 -6.34
CA ALA A 434 -1.57 9.58 -6.26
C ALA A 434 -1.34 8.44 -7.26
N PHE A 435 -2.25 7.45 -7.32
CA PHE A 435 -2.14 6.34 -8.27
C PHE A 435 -1.96 6.83 -9.71
N GLU A 436 -2.77 7.80 -10.16
CA GLU A 436 -2.67 8.36 -11.51
C GLU A 436 -1.27 8.95 -11.79
N LYS A 437 -0.79 9.79 -10.87
CA LYS A 437 0.52 10.45 -10.99
C LYS A 437 1.66 9.44 -11.10
N TYR A 438 1.62 8.39 -10.28
CA TYR A 438 2.64 7.35 -10.26
C TYR A 438 2.53 6.43 -11.48
N LEU A 439 1.33 6.15 -11.97
CA LEU A 439 1.10 5.34 -13.17
C LEU A 439 1.66 6.05 -14.42
N ASP A 440 1.37 7.33 -14.59
CA ASP A 440 1.87 8.12 -15.73
C ASP A 440 3.41 8.17 -15.71
N ALA A 441 4.01 8.25 -14.53
CA ALA A 441 5.47 8.22 -14.36
C ALA A 441 6.09 6.84 -14.63
N PHE A 442 5.42 5.76 -14.23
CA PHE A 442 5.81 4.39 -14.55
C PHE A 442 5.82 4.16 -16.07
N PHE A 443 4.80 4.63 -16.79
CA PHE A 443 4.75 4.53 -18.24
C PHE A 443 5.94 5.21 -18.93
N ALA A 444 6.35 6.37 -18.43
CA ALA A 444 7.51 7.09 -18.95
C ALA A 444 8.85 6.36 -18.72
N LEU A 445 8.92 5.37 -17.81
CA LEU A 445 10.15 4.59 -17.61
C LEU A 445 10.49 3.69 -18.78
N TYR A 446 9.50 3.30 -19.59
CA TYR A 446 9.72 2.39 -20.72
C TYR A 446 10.81 2.89 -21.67
N GLU A 447 10.87 4.20 -21.92
CA GLU A 447 11.87 4.84 -22.78
C GLU A 447 13.32 4.64 -22.29
N ARG A 448 13.49 4.29 -21.01
CA ARG A 448 14.79 4.10 -20.35
C ARG A 448 15.20 2.63 -20.24
N VAL A 449 14.32 1.69 -20.57
CA VAL A 449 14.61 0.26 -20.54
C VAL A 449 15.55 -0.09 -21.68
N GLN A 450 16.74 -0.60 -21.36
CA GLN A 450 17.78 -0.91 -22.35
C GLN A 450 18.07 -2.41 -22.43
N THR A 451 18.02 -3.12 -21.29
CA THR A 451 18.37 -4.54 -21.19
C THR A 451 17.14 -5.44 -21.16
N ASP A 452 17.30 -6.73 -21.48
CA ASP A 452 16.20 -7.70 -21.46
C ASP A 452 15.75 -8.03 -20.03
N ASP A 453 16.67 -8.00 -19.05
CA ASP A 453 16.34 -8.16 -17.63
C ASP A 453 15.48 -7.01 -17.10
N GLU A 454 15.80 -5.77 -17.46
CA GLU A 454 14.98 -4.59 -17.12
C GLU A 454 13.60 -4.64 -17.80
N LEU A 455 13.56 -5.12 -19.05
CA LEU A 455 12.30 -5.30 -19.77
C LEU A 455 11.43 -6.38 -19.14
N GLY A 456 12.03 -7.48 -18.67
CA GLY A 456 11.33 -8.51 -17.91
C GLY A 456 10.77 -7.98 -16.59
N ALA A 457 11.55 -7.19 -15.84
CA ALA A 457 11.08 -6.53 -14.62
C ALA A 457 9.93 -5.55 -14.93
N TYR A 458 10.07 -4.74 -15.97
CA TYR A 458 9.04 -3.80 -16.40
C TYR A 458 7.75 -4.53 -16.79
N LEU A 459 7.84 -5.62 -17.56
CA LEU A 459 6.70 -6.46 -17.93
C LEU A 459 5.98 -7.04 -16.69
N ASN A 460 6.73 -7.57 -15.72
CA ASN A 460 6.17 -8.13 -14.49
C ASN A 460 5.44 -7.06 -13.68
N ALA A 461 6.04 -5.88 -13.52
CA ALA A 461 5.40 -4.75 -12.87
C ALA A 461 4.13 -4.32 -13.61
N TYR A 462 4.19 -4.25 -14.94
CA TYR A 462 3.06 -3.91 -15.80
C TYR A 462 1.89 -4.88 -15.62
N PHE A 463 2.19 -6.17 -15.60
CA PHE A 463 1.23 -7.23 -15.43
C PHE A 463 0.60 -7.20 -14.03
N ALA A 464 1.41 -7.01 -12.98
CA ALA A 464 0.94 -6.88 -11.60
C ALA A 464 -0.02 -5.69 -11.43
N ILE A 465 0.29 -4.53 -12.03
CA ILE A 465 -0.60 -3.36 -12.02
C ILE A 465 -1.93 -3.68 -12.71
N GLY A 466 -1.89 -4.34 -13.87
CA GLY A 466 -3.10 -4.77 -14.59
C GLY A 466 -3.96 -5.74 -13.77
N LEU A 467 -3.34 -6.72 -13.10
CA LEU A 467 -4.04 -7.67 -12.22
C LEU A 467 -4.69 -6.97 -11.03
N THR A 468 -3.99 -6.03 -10.38
CA THR A 468 -4.57 -5.25 -9.26
C THR A 468 -5.80 -4.46 -9.69
N LEU A 469 -5.81 -3.87 -10.89
CA LEU A 469 -6.98 -3.17 -11.41
C LEU A 469 -8.16 -4.14 -11.66
N ILE A 470 -7.87 -5.33 -12.22
CA ILE A 470 -8.88 -6.36 -12.52
C ILE A 470 -9.48 -6.96 -11.24
N ASP A 471 -8.64 -7.33 -10.29
CA ASP A 471 -9.07 -7.87 -8.99
C ASP A 471 -10.00 -6.86 -8.30
N GLY A 472 -9.64 -5.57 -8.34
CA GLY A 472 -10.52 -4.49 -7.93
C GLY A 472 -10.61 -4.31 -6.42
N PHE A 473 -11.75 -3.87 -5.92
CA PHE A 473 -11.94 -3.59 -4.48
C PHE A 473 -12.53 -4.80 -3.73
N ASP A 474 -12.09 -5.00 -2.49
CA ASP A 474 -12.67 -6.00 -1.57
C ASP A 474 -13.85 -5.41 -0.79
N TYR A 475 -15.05 -5.88 -1.12
CA TYR A 475 -16.31 -5.44 -0.53
C TYR A 475 -16.69 -6.17 0.76
N THR A 476 -16.01 -7.26 1.12
CA THR A 476 -16.46 -8.18 2.19
C THR A 476 -16.62 -7.46 3.52
N LYS A 477 -15.55 -6.80 3.97
CA LYS A 477 -15.56 -6.03 5.22
C LYS A 477 -16.44 -4.79 5.15
N TYR A 478 -16.58 -4.20 3.96
CA TYR A 478 -17.45 -3.04 3.75
C TYR A 478 -18.92 -3.40 3.96
N GLN A 479 -19.37 -4.52 3.38
CA GLN A 479 -20.72 -5.07 3.53
C GLN A 479 -21.04 -5.41 4.99
N GLU A 480 -20.11 -6.06 5.71
CA GLU A 480 -20.27 -6.37 7.14
C GLU A 480 -20.47 -5.10 7.97
N VAL A 481 -19.72 -4.05 7.68
CA VAL A 481 -19.84 -2.78 8.41
C VAL A 481 -21.19 -2.14 8.14
N ILE A 482 -21.65 -2.07 6.89
CA ILE A 482 -22.96 -1.50 6.52
C ILE A 482 -24.10 -2.27 7.20
N LYS A 483 -24.06 -3.60 7.16
CA LYS A 483 -25.00 -4.50 7.88
C LYS A 483 -25.08 -4.22 9.36
N SER A 484 -23.96 -3.80 9.93
CA SER A 484 -23.85 -3.54 11.35
C SER A 484 -24.18 -2.11 11.76
N LEU A 485 -24.58 -1.20 10.86
CA LEU A 485 -24.85 0.21 11.21
C LEU A 485 -26.18 0.42 11.96
N ILE A 486 -27.19 -0.39 11.63
CA ILE A 486 -28.55 -0.28 12.19
C ILE A 486 -28.82 -1.49 13.08
N GLY A 487 -29.29 -1.24 14.31
CA GLY A 487 -29.69 -2.26 15.26
C GLY A 487 -31.09 -2.79 15.00
N ALA A 488 -31.43 -3.93 15.59
CA ALA A 488 -32.78 -4.51 15.51
C ALA A 488 -33.87 -3.60 16.13
N ASP A 489 -33.48 -2.64 16.97
CA ASP A 489 -34.31 -1.60 17.58
C ASP A 489 -34.45 -0.33 16.72
N GLY A 490 -33.85 -0.30 15.53
CA GLY A 490 -33.83 0.86 14.65
C GLY A 490 -32.93 2.00 15.14
N GLN A 491 -32.04 1.73 16.09
CA GLN A 491 -31.02 2.68 16.56
C GLN A 491 -29.69 2.46 15.87
N LEU A 492 -28.81 3.46 15.94
CA LEU A 492 -27.41 3.30 15.53
C LEU A 492 -26.67 2.46 16.58
N THR A 493 -26.15 1.32 16.14
CA THR A 493 -25.38 0.37 16.97
C THR A 493 -23.96 0.84 17.26
N ARG A 494 -23.41 1.70 16.40
CA ARG A 494 -22.03 2.19 16.49
C ARG A 494 -22.01 3.70 16.59
N THR A 495 -21.14 4.20 17.46
CA THR A 495 -20.81 5.61 17.52
C THR A 495 -19.91 6.00 16.34
N ARG A 496 -19.93 7.30 15.98
CA ARG A 496 -18.98 7.85 14.99
C ARG A 496 -17.52 7.55 15.35
N GLU A 497 -17.19 7.54 16.64
CA GLU A 497 -15.84 7.25 17.14
C GLU A 497 -15.44 5.78 16.92
N GLU A 498 -16.39 4.84 16.98
CA GLU A 498 -16.14 3.42 16.70
C GLU A 498 -15.98 3.17 15.21
N LEU A 499 -16.81 3.81 14.36
CA LEU A 499 -16.63 3.76 12.90
C LEU A 499 -15.30 4.36 12.47
N ALA A 500 -14.86 5.41 13.15
CA ALA A 500 -13.54 6.02 12.94
C ALA A 500 -12.36 5.09 13.29
N ARG A 501 -12.58 3.92 13.90
CA ARG A 501 -11.52 2.92 14.17
C ARG A 501 -11.48 1.77 13.17
N LEU A 502 -12.42 1.73 12.22
CA LEU A 502 -12.49 0.63 11.28
C LEU A 502 -11.36 0.70 10.25
N ASP A 503 -10.72 -0.45 10.00
CA ASP A 503 -9.71 -0.56 8.97
C ASP A 503 -10.34 -0.78 7.60
N LEU A 504 -10.72 0.32 6.94
CA LEU A 504 -11.34 0.33 5.62
C LEU A 504 -10.54 1.21 4.64
N PRO A 505 -10.51 0.86 3.33
CA PRO A 505 -10.01 1.70 2.26
C PRO A 505 -10.62 3.11 2.24
N GLY A 506 -9.91 4.09 1.65
CA GLY A 506 -10.21 5.51 1.83
C GLY A 506 -11.60 5.97 1.37
N LEU A 507 -12.06 5.50 0.21
CA LEU A 507 -13.38 5.83 -0.34
C LEU A 507 -14.51 5.13 0.43
N PHE A 508 -14.34 3.86 0.78
CA PHE A 508 -15.28 3.12 1.64
C PHE A 508 -15.43 3.77 3.02
N TYR A 509 -14.31 4.17 3.60
CA TYR A 509 -14.26 4.87 4.88
C TYR A 509 -15.06 6.18 4.84
N ASN A 510 -14.83 7.01 3.81
CA ASN A 510 -15.54 8.29 3.65
C ASN A 510 -17.04 8.09 3.38
N GLN A 511 -17.42 7.10 2.57
CA GLN A 511 -18.83 6.76 2.34
C GLN A 511 -19.52 6.34 3.64
N ILE A 512 -18.93 5.43 4.42
CA ILE A 512 -19.54 5.00 5.70
C ILE A 512 -19.74 6.16 6.67
N LEU A 513 -18.78 7.09 6.76
CA LEU A 513 -18.95 8.27 7.61
C LEU A 513 -20.10 9.16 7.12
N ASP A 514 -20.18 9.43 5.81
CA ASP A 514 -21.24 10.25 5.23
C ASP A 514 -22.62 9.63 5.46
N TYR A 515 -22.75 8.31 5.23
CA TYR A 515 -24.00 7.60 5.49
C TYR A 515 -24.33 7.57 6.98
N TRP A 516 -23.36 7.36 7.86
CA TRP A 516 -23.61 7.43 9.31
C TRP A 516 -24.11 8.81 9.74
N ASP A 517 -23.51 9.90 9.22
CA ASP A 517 -23.93 11.27 9.53
C ASP A 517 -25.39 11.53 9.06
N ARG A 518 -25.81 10.93 7.93
CA ARG A 518 -27.21 10.99 7.47
C ARG A 518 -28.17 10.22 8.38
N LEU A 519 -27.78 9.01 8.80
CA LEU A 519 -28.60 8.18 9.68
C LEU A 519 -28.71 8.77 11.10
N ASP A 520 -27.65 9.40 11.60
CA ASP A 520 -27.67 10.09 12.90
C ASP A 520 -28.65 11.26 12.87
N LEU A 521 -28.72 12.00 11.75
CA LEU A 521 -29.72 13.04 11.54
C LEU A 521 -31.15 12.49 11.55
N GLU A 522 -31.40 11.31 10.95
CA GLU A 522 -32.71 10.64 11.05
C GLU A 522 -33.05 10.31 12.51
N VAL A 523 -32.11 9.73 13.27
CA VAL A 523 -32.33 9.41 14.69
C VAL A 523 -32.61 10.68 15.51
N GLN A 524 -31.91 11.78 15.23
CA GLN A 524 -32.13 13.05 15.92
C GLN A 524 -33.49 13.69 15.60
N CYS A 525 -33.96 13.57 14.34
CA CYS A 525 -35.23 14.15 13.92
C CYS A 525 -36.44 13.27 14.27
N GLU A 526 -36.32 11.96 14.09
CA GLU A 526 -37.43 11.01 14.08
C GLU A 526 -37.37 9.99 15.24
N GLY A 527 -36.31 10.06 16.06
CA GLY A 527 -36.08 9.16 17.19
C GLY A 527 -35.61 7.75 16.83
N ARG A 528 -35.53 7.44 15.52
CA ARG A 528 -35.09 6.14 14.97
C ARG A 528 -34.65 6.31 13.51
N VAL A 529 -33.90 5.34 13.01
CA VAL A 529 -33.60 5.22 11.59
C VAL A 529 -34.87 4.77 10.84
N ILE A 530 -35.24 5.52 9.79
CA ILE A 530 -36.39 5.21 8.93
C ILE A 530 -35.92 4.50 7.66
N THR A 531 -34.70 4.79 7.20
CA THR A 531 -34.11 4.18 6.01
C THR A 531 -34.01 2.65 6.18
N PRO A 532 -34.65 1.83 5.31
CA PRO A 532 -34.55 0.37 5.38
C PRO A 532 -33.12 -0.12 5.14
N GLN A 533 -32.68 -1.11 5.92
CA GLN A 533 -31.34 -1.69 5.83
C GLN A 533 -31.00 -2.19 4.41
N ASP A 534 -31.92 -2.90 3.76
CA ASP A 534 -31.72 -3.40 2.39
C ASP A 534 -31.50 -2.26 1.38
N ARG A 535 -32.17 -1.12 1.59
CA ARG A 535 -32.01 0.06 0.74
C ARG A 535 -30.66 0.71 0.98
N LEU A 536 -30.23 0.84 2.23
CA LEU A 536 -28.92 1.38 2.59
C LEU A 536 -27.79 0.53 2.00
N GLU A 537 -27.87 -0.79 2.16
CA GLU A 537 -26.91 -1.74 1.58
C GLU A 537 -26.83 -1.62 0.06
N LYS A 538 -27.98 -1.60 -0.61
CA LYS A 538 -28.02 -1.45 -2.06
C LYS A 538 -27.42 -0.11 -2.51
N GLU A 539 -27.82 1.01 -1.90
CA GLU A 539 -27.36 2.34 -2.32
C GLU A 539 -25.85 2.52 -2.11
N THR A 540 -25.33 2.05 -0.96
CA THR A 540 -23.89 2.13 -0.63
C THR A 540 -23.04 1.26 -1.55
N LEU A 541 -23.49 0.02 -1.85
CA LEU A 541 -22.80 -0.88 -2.76
C LEU A 541 -22.86 -0.40 -4.21
N ASP A 542 -24.02 0.08 -4.67
CA ASP A 542 -24.18 0.61 -6.03
C ASP A 542 -23.25 1.82 -6.25
N ASP A 543 -23.14 2.76 -5.30
CA ASP A 543 -22.20 3.90 -5.38
C ASP A 543 -20.73 3.43 -5.36
N ALA A 544 -20.41 2.43 -4.54
CA ALA A 544 -19.06 1.86 -4.46
C ALA A 544 -18.66 1.15 -5.77
N HIS A 545 -19.53 0.31 -6.33
CA HIS A 545 -19.35 -0.36 -7.61
C HIS A 545 -19.26 0.63 -8.78
N ALA A 546 -20.08 1.68 -8.77
CA ALA A 546 -20.02 2.73 -9.78
C ALA A 546 -18.66 3.45 -9.78
N LYS A 547 -18.11 3.76 -8.60
CA LYS A 547 -16.78 4.38 -8.49
C LYS A 547 -15.66 3.44 -8.84
N GLU A 548 -15.72 2.16 -8.43
CA GLU A 548 -14.76 1.14 -8.86
C GLU A 548 -14.75 1.06 -10.39
N LYS A 549 -15.92 0.94 -11.03
CA LYS A 549 -16.01 0.90 -12.50
C LYS A 549 -15.42 2.16 -13.13
N GLN A 550 -15.72 3.34 -12.60
CA GLN A 550 -15.15 4.59 -13.09
C GLN A 550 -13.61 4.61 -13.04
N TYR A 551 -13.02 4.11 -11.95
CA TYR A 551 -11.56 4.06 -11.82
C TYR A 551 -10.95 2.96 -12.69
N PHE A 552 -11.59 1.80 -12.77
CA PHE A 552 -11.22 0.73 -13.69
C PHE A 552 -11.18 1.26 -15.13
N ASP A 553 -12.28 1.85 -15.60
CA ASP A 553 -12.39 2.39 -16.97
C ASP A 553 -11.29 3.42 -17.24
N LYS A 554 -11.06 4.34 -16.30
CA LYS A 554 -10.03 5.39 -16.43
C LYS A 554 -8.62 4.80 -16.52
N PHE A 555 -8.24 3.94 -15.58
CA PHE A 555 -6.85 3.48 -15.45
C PHE A 555 -6.52 2.30 -16.35
N PHE A 556 -7.47 1.39 -16.56
CA PHE A 556 -7.29 0.25 -17.43
C PHE A 556 -7.23 0.66 -18.90
N GLU A 557 -8.02 1.65 -19.34
CA GLU A 557 -7.91 2.21 -20.70
C GLU A 557 -6.55 2.88 -20.93
N LYS A 558 -6.05 3.65 -19.95
CA LYS A 558 -4.70 4.21 -19.97
C LYS A 558 -3.65 3.10 -20.11
N LEU A 559 -3.79 2.02 -19.35
CA LEU A 559 -2.89 0.87 -19.35
C LEU A 559 -2.93 0.09 -20.67
N ILE A 560 -4.10 -0.09 -21.29
CA ILE A 560 -4.21 -0.67 -22.64
C ILE A 560 -3.54 0.24 -23.67
N THR A 561 -3.79 1.55 -23.61
CA THR A 561 -3.27 2.52 -24.58
C THR A 561 -1.74 2.56 -24.58
N HIS A 562 -1.13 2.65 -23.39
CA HIS A 562 0.33 2.62 -23.28
C HIS A 562 0.92 1.28 -23.73
N HIS A 563 0.27 0.17 -23.38
CA HIS A 563 0.69 -1.16 -23.81
C HIS A 563 0.65 -1.30 -25.34
N ASN A 564 -0.34 -0.74 -26.04
CA ASN A 564 -0.34 -0.71 -27.51
C ASN A 564 0.88 0.03 -28.09
N THR A 565 1.35 1.08 -27.40
CA THR A 565 2.56 1.83 -27.77
C THR A 565 3.80 0.95 -27.60
N VAL A 566 3.90 0.23 -26.49
CA VAL A 566 4.99 -0.74 -26.22
C VAL A 566 5.01 -1.87 -27.25
N LEU A 567 3.87 -2.48 -27.56
CA LEU A 567 3.78 -3.56 -28.57
C LEU A 567 4.27 -3.08 -29.93
N LYS A 568 3.86 -1.86 -30.34
CA LYS A 568 4.29 -1.28 -31.61
C LYS A 568 5.80 -1.04 -31.65
N ASP A 569 6.39 -0.52 -30.58
CA ASP A 569 7.83 -0.29 -30.48
C ASP A 569 8.62 -1.62 -30.51
N LEU A 570 8.21 -2.63 -29.74
CA LEU A 570 8.83 -3.96 -29.74
C LEU A 570 8.77 -4.62 -31.13
N TYR A 571 7.63 -4.50 -31.81
CA TYR A 571 7.47 -4.96 -33.18
C TYR A 571 8.45 -4.25 -34.13
N GLN A 572 8.54 -2.92 -34.07
CA GLN A 572 9.46 -2.13 -34.91
C GLN A 572 10.93 -2.45 -34.65
N LYS A 573 11.28 -2.79 -33.40
CA LYS A 573 12.64 -3.20 -33.01
C LYS A 573 12.95 -4.67 -33.29
N GLY A 574 11.98 -5.46 -33.76
CA GLY A 574 12.17 -6.90 -34.01
C GLY A 574 12.32 -7.75 -32.74
N LYS A 575 11.93 -7.24 -31.57
CA LYS A 575 11.98 -7.95 -30.28
C LYS A 575 10.81 -8.92 -30.15
N HIS A 576 10.80 -9.98 -30.96
CA HIS A 576 9.66 -10.88 -31.12
C HIS A 576 9.32 -11.70 -29.87
N LYS A 577 10.32 -12.11 -29.08
CA LYS A 577 10.10 -12.93 -27.89
C LYS A 577 9.38 -12.13 -26.81
N GLU A 578 9.84 -10.91 -26.58
CA GLU A 578 9.29 -9.94 -25.64
C GLU A 578 7.89 -9.53 -26.09
N LEU A 579 7.71 -9.26 -27.38
CA LEU A 579 6.41 -8.97 -27.98
C LEU A 579 5.40 -10.09 -27.67
N ALA A 580 5.79 -11.35 -27.84
CA ALA A 580 4.93 -12.49 -27.51
C ALA A 580 4.57 -12.56 -26.02
N MET A 581 5.51 -12.26 -25.12
CA MET A 581 5.24 -12.23 -23.67
C MET A 581 4.24 -11.13 -23.29
N PHE A 582 4.36 -9.93 -23.88
CA PHE A 582 3.41 -8.83 -23.66
C PHE A 582 2.00 -9.18 -24.17
N ILE A 583 1.90 -9.83 -25.32
CA ILE A 583 0.62 -10.33 -25.83
C ILE A 583 0.05 -11.40 -24.88
N LYS A 584 0.85 -12.39 -24.45
CA LYS A 584 0.41 -13.42 -23.50
C LYS A 584 -0.13 -12.80 -22.20
N ALA A 585 0.59 -11.83 -21.63
CA ALA A 585 0.17 -11.12 -20.43
C ALA A 585 -1.21 -10.44 -20.56
N ARG A 586 -1.59 -10.00 -21.77
CA ARG A 586 -2.94 -9.47 -22.02
C ARG A 586 -4.02 -10.55 -22.02
N PHE A 587 -3.73 -11.72 -22.58
CA PHE A 587 -4.71 -12.83 -22.59
C PHE A 587 -4.96 -13.36 -21.18
N GLU A 588 -3.92 -13.37 -20.34
CA GLU A 588 -4.03 -13.67 -18.92
C GLU A 588 -4.97 -12.71 -18.18
N TRP A 589 -5.05 -11.44 -18.58
CA TRP A 589 -6.06 -10.52 -18.02
C TRP A 589 -7.48 -10.90 -18.38
N ILE A 590 -7.72 -11.38 -19.61
CA ILE A 590 -9.04 -11.87 -20.04
C ILE A 590 -9.40 -13.12 -19.24
N SER A 591 -8.47 -14.07 -19.16
CA SER A 591 -8.59 -15.30 -18.37
C SER A 591 -8.93 -14.98 -16.91
N ARG A 592 -8.22 -14.01 -16.32
CA ARG A 592 -8.47 -13.55 -14.95
C ARG A 592 -9.87 -12.95 -14.78
N LEU A 593 -10.32 -12.08 -15.69
CA LEU A 593 -11.65 -11.46 -15.65
C LEU A 593 -12.77 -12.51 -15.66
N LEU A 594 -12.63 -13.53 -16.50
CA LEU A 594 -13.57 -14.65 -16.56
C LEU A 594 -13.52 -15.50 -15.29
N TYR A 595 -12.32 -15.79 -14.78
CA TYR A 595 -12.12 -16.56 -13.55
C TYR A 595 -12.75 -15.91 -12.30
N ILE A 596 -12.66 -14.58 -12.16
CA ILE A 596 -13.27 -13.85 -11.04
C ILE A 596 -14.73 -13.46 -11.31
N ASN A 597 -15.37 -14.03 -12.34
CA ASN A 597 -16.77 -13.80 -12.72
C ASN A 597 -17.10 -12.32 -13.02
N LYS A 598 -16.14 -11.54 -13.53
CA LYS A 598 -16.37 -10.18 -14.04
C LYS A 598 -16.69 -10.23 -15.54
N VAL A 599 -17.68 -11.06 -15.90
CA VAL A 599 -18.07 -11.40 -17.28
C VAL A 599 -18.40 -10.18 -18.13
N ALA A 600 -19.16 -9.23 -17.59
CA ALA A 600 -19.53 -8.00 -18.31
C ALA A 600 -18.31 -7.15 -18.70
N LEU A 601 -17.31 -7.04 -17.81
CA LEU A 601 -16.07 -6.34 -18.11
C LEU A 601 -15.20 -7.14 -19.09
N ALA A 602 -15.21 -8.47 -18.99
CA ALA A 602 -14.53 -9.33 -19.95
C ALA A 602 -15.08 -9.15 -21.37
N ASP A 603 -16.40 -9.01 -21.55
CA ASP A 603 -16.98 -8.75 -22.88
C ASP A 603 -16.73 -7.31 -23.35
N GLU A 604 -16.86 -6.32 -22.45
CA GLU A 604 -16.66 -4.90 -22.77
C GLU A 604 -15.21 -4.56 -23.17
N TYR A 605 -14.23 -5.03 -22.40
CA TYR A 605 -12.81 -4.74 -22.62
C TYR A 605 -12.08 -5.84 -23.38
N GLY A 606 -12.61 -7.06 -23.41
CA GLY A 606 -11.97 -8.23 -24.02
C GLY A 606 -11.53 -8.00 -25.45
N ALA A 607 -12.37 -7.35 -26.26
CA ALA A 607 -12.03 -6.97 -27.63
C ALA A 607 -10.82 -6.02 -27.71
N LYS A 608 -10.73 -5.02 -26.83
CA LYS A 608 -9.59 -4.09 -26.77
C LYS A 608 -8.31 -4.78 -26.30
N ILE A 609 -8.43 -5.68 -25.32
CA ILE A 609 -7.31 -6.46 -24.79
C ILE A 609 -6.78 -7.39 -25.88
N ALA A 610 -7.66 -8.18 -26.49
CA ALA A 610 -7.37 -9.13 -27.56
C ALA A 610 -6.91 -8.44 -28.86
N GLY A 611 -7.14 -7.14 -29.03
CA GLY A 611 -6.56 -6.34 -30.12
C GLY A 611 -5.03 -6.41 -30.21
N ALA A 612 -4.32 -6.78 -29.14
CA ALA A 612 -2.89 -7.10 -29.20
C ALA A 612 -2.57 -8.29 -30.11
N GLY A 613 -3.54 -9.17 -30.36
CA GLY A 613 -3.41 -10.34 -31.22
C GLY A 613 -3.15 -10.01 -32.70
N VAL A 614 -3.33 -8.76 -33.12
CA VAL A 614 -2.99 -8.29 -34.48
C VAL A 614 -1.50 -8.50 -34.80
N TYR A 615 -0.63 -8.57 -33.79
CA TYR A 615 0.80 -8.80 -33.99
C TYR A 615 1.18 -10.29 -34.15
N LEU A 616 0.29 -11.22 -33.82
CA LEU A 616 0.57 -12.67 -33.84
C LEU A 616 1.04 -13.19 -35.20
N PRO A 617 0.44 -12.78 -36.35
CA PRO A 617 0.89 -13.27 -37.66
C PRO A 617 2.31 -12.86 -38.04
N PHE A 618 2.88 -11.87 -37.34
CA PHE A 618 4.24 -11.39 -37.59
C PHE A 618 5.27 -12.02 -36.66
N LEU A 619 4.86 -12.88 -35.72
CA LEU A 619 5.77 -13.59 -34.84
C LEU A 619 6.30 -14.86 -35.53
N PRO A 620 7.60 -15.18 -35.38
CA PRO A 620 8.13 -16.47 -35.81
C PRO A 620 7.36 -17.64 -35.19
N LYS A 621 7.09 -18.68 -35.99
CA LYS A 621 6.37 -19.90 -35.56
C LYS A 621 6.92 -20.48 -34.26
N GLN A 622 8.24 -20.56 -34.12
CA GLN A 622 8.87 -21.12 -32.92
C GLN A 622 8.52 -20.31 -31.66
N ILE A 623 8.51 -18.98 -31.74
CA ILE A 623 8.19 -18.10 -30.60
C ILE A 623 6.72 -18.26 -30.20
N LEU A 624 5.81 -18.38 -31.18
CA LEU A 624 4.40 -18.65 -30.89
C LEU A 624 4.22 -19.98 -30.14
N LEU A 625 4.92 -21.04 -30.57
CA LEU A 625 4.90 -22.34 -29.90
C LEU A 625 5.50 -22.28 -28.50
N ASP A 626 6.69 -21.68 -28.35
CA ASP A 626 7.39 -21.55 -27.06
C ASP A 626 6.64 -20.68 -26.06
N SER A 627 5.82 -19.74 -26.55
CA SER A 627 4.98 -18.88 -25.69
C SER A 627 3.72 -19.57 -25.18
N GLU A 628 3.38 -20.76 -25.70
CA GLU A 628 2.14 -21.50 -25.37
C GLU A 628 0.86 -20.67 -25.62
N PHE A 629 0.91 -19.70 -26.53
CA PHE A 629 -0.21 -18.78 -26.77
C PHE A 629 -1.49 -19.50 -27.19
N TRP A 630 -1.34 -20.64 -27.87
CA TRP A 630 -2.44 -21.51 -28.25
C TRP A 630 -3.25 -21.98 -27.04
N GLU A 631 -2.58 -22.34 -25.94
CA GLU A 631 -3.24 -22.79 -24.71
C GLU A 631 -3.96 -21.64 -24.01
N GLU A 632 -3.38 -20.43 -24.00
CA GLU A 632 -4.03 -19.24 -23.45
C GLU A 632 -5.27 -18.81 -24.26
N LEU A 633 -5.22 -18.96 -25.58
CA LEU A 633 -6.38 -18.70 -26.43
C LEU A 633 -7.50 -19.71 -26.14
N GLU A 634 -7.19 -21.00 -25.99
CA GLU A 634 -8.16 -22.02 -25.60
C GLU A 634 -8.80 -21.75 -24.22
N LYS A 635 -7.98 -21.37 -23.22
CA LYS A 635 -8.44 -21.01 -21.86
C LYS A 635 -9.42 -19.85 -21.84
N THR A 636 -9.41 -18.98 -22.85
CA THR A 636 -10.32 -17.83 -22.94
C THR A 636 -11.51 -18.07 -23.88
N LEU A 637 -11.32 -18.86 -24.95
CA LEU A 637 -12.36 -19.18 -25.93
C LEU A 637 -13.53 -19.94 -25.32
N PHE A 638 -13.29 -21.09 -24.69
CA PHE A 638 -14.38 -21.94 -24.18
C PHE A 638 -15.20 -21.24 -23.09
N PRO A 639 -14.60 -20.61 -22.06
CA PRO A 639 -15.35 -19.82 -21.09
C PRO A 639 -16.13 -18.67 -21.71
N SER A 640 -15.61 -17.99 -22.73
CA SER A 640 -16.35 -16.88 -23.37
C SER A 640 -17.67 -17.34 -24.01
N VAL A 641 -17.73 -18.59 -24.51
CA VAL A 641 -18.96 -19.20 -25.02
C VAL A 641 -19.90 -19.57 -23.85
N ILE A 642 -19.34 -20.21 -22.82
CA ILE A 642 -20.09 -20.62 -21.62
C ILE A 642 -20.72 -19.42 -20.92
N GLU A 643 -20.01 -18.31 -20.81
CA GLU A 643 -20.48 -17.10 -20.12
C GLU A 643 -21.28 -16.15 -21.03
N ASN A 644 -21.45 -16.50 -22.30
CA ASN A 644 -22.17 -15.71 -23.30
C ASN A 644 -21.55 -14.31 -23.52
N CYS A 645 -20.25 -14.25 -23.78
CA CYS A 645 -19.52 -13.03 -24.14
C CYS A 645 -19.37 -12.92 -25.66
N PRO A 646 -20.38 -12.44 -26.41
CA PRO A 646 -20.36 -12.45 -27.87
C PRO A 646 -19.25 -11.57 -28.45
N THR A 647 -19.00 -10.41 -27.84
CA THR A 647 -18.02 -9.43 -28.32
C THR A 647 -16.61 -10.00 -28.18
N LEU A 648 -16.29 -10.57 -27.02
CA LEU A 648 -15.01 -11.23 -26.77
C LEU A 648 -14.85 -12.46 -27.66
N PHE A 649 -15.85 -13.35 -27.71
CA PHE A 649 -15.79 -14.58 -28.48
C PHE A 649 -15.56 -14.33 -29.98
N LYS A 650 -16.21 -13.31 -30.57
CA LYS A 650 -15.97 -12.89 -31.96
C LYS A 650 -14.50 -12.55 -32.20
N VAL A 651 -13.88 -11.78 -31.31
CA VAL A 651 -12.48 -11.38 -31.46
C VAL A 651 -11.54 -12.58 -31.29
N LEU A 652 -11.78 -13.42 -30.28
CA LEU A 652 -10.96 -14.60 -30.03
C LEU A 652 -11.05 -15.63 -31.18
N SER A 653 -12.25 -15.85 -31.73
CA SER A 653 -12.44 -16.73 -32.90
C SER A 653 -11.78 -16.16 -34.17
N GLY A 654 -11.79 -14.84 -34.35
CA GLY A 654 -11.02 -14.18 -35.40
C GLY A 654 -9.51 -14.39 -35.25
N LEU A 655 -8.98 -14.32 -34.02
CA LEU A 655 -7.57 -14.59 -33.75
C LEU A 655 -7.19 -16.05 -33.99
N LEU A 656 -8.04 -16.99 -33.58
CA LEU A 656 -7.86 -18.41 -33.90
C LEU A 656 -7.72 -18.61 -35.42
N THR A 657 -8.60 -17.96 -36.18
CA THR A 657 -8.64 -18.00 -37.65
C THR A 657 -7.35 -17.43 -38.27
N LEU A 658 -6.78 -16.38 -37.67
CA LEU A 658 -5.49 -15.80 -38.10
C LEU A 658 -4.28 -16.66 -37.72
N MET A 659 -4.33 -17.34 -36.58
CA MET A 659 -3.21 -18.14 -36.06
C MET A 659 -3.06 -19.49 -36.75
N LEU A 660 -4.18 -20.14 -37.11
CA LEU A 660 -4.20 -21.47 -37.73
C LEU A 660 -3.28 -21.56 -38.97
N PRO A 661 -3.34 -20.63 -39.95
CA PRO A 661 -2.42 -20.64 -41.09
C PRO A 661 -0.95 -20.46 -40.70
N VAL A 662 -0.67 -19.60 -39.73
CA VAL A 662 0.70 -19.25 -39.29
C VAL A 662 1.37 -20.46 -38.64
N ILE A 663 0.65 -21.18 -37.78
CA ILE A 663 1.19 -22.36 -37.11
C ILE A 663 1.32 -23.54 -38.08
N ASN A 664 0.39 -23.66 -39.04
CA ASN A 664 0.42 -24.71 -40.06
C ASN A 664 1.40 -24.42 -41.20
N ALA A 665 1.96 -23.20 -41.29
CA ALA A 665 2.97 -22.86 -42.27
C ALA A 665 4.17 -23.82 -42.15
N ASP A 666 4.60 -24.34 -43.31
CA ASP A 666 5.72 -25.28 -43.48
C ASP A 666 5.64 -26.57 -42.64
N GLU A 667 4.49 -26.87 -42.03
CA GLU A 667 4.23 -28.13 -41.33
C GLU A 667 4.12 -29.27 -42.36
N LYS A 668 4.89 -30.33 -42.16
CA LYS A 668 4.86 -31.52 -43.04
C LYS A 668 4.18 -32.71 -42.38
N ASN A 669 4.03 -32.69 -41.06
CA ASN A 669 3.35 -33.74 -40.33
C ASN A 669 1.82 -33.54 -40.45
N VAL A 670 1.18 -34.40 -41.25
CA VAL A 670 -0.26 -34.38 -41.48
C VAL A 670 -1.05 -34.54 -40.18
N ASP A 671 -0.57 -35.33 -39.22
CA ASP A 671 -1.23 -35.50 -37.92
C ASP A 671 -1.27 -34.19 -37.13
N ASN A 672 -0.18 -33.41 -37.15
CA ASN A 672 -0.12 -32.11 -36.48
C ASN A 672 -1.02 -31.07 -37.13
N ILE A 673 -1.10 -31.06 -38.47
CA ILE A 673 -2.00 -30.18 -39.22
C ILE A 673 -3.45 -30.52 -38.88
N MET A 674 -3.80 -31.80 -38.93
CA MET A 674 -5.16 -32.27 -38.62
C MET A 674 -5.54 -31.96 -37.18
N TYR A 675 -4.64 -32.25 -36.24
CA TYR A 675 -4.83 -31.93 -34.82
C TYR A 675 -5.17 -30.45 -34.60
N ARG A 676 -4.38 -29.53 -35.17
CA ARG A 676 -4.60 -28.08 -34.99
C ARG A 676 -5.88 -27.60 -35.63
N ASN A 677 -6.22 -28.10 -36.82
CA ASN A 677 -7.45 -27.71 -37.51
C ASN A 677 -8.72 -28.31 -36.89
N ARG A 678 -8.61 -29.46 -36.21
CA ARG A 678 -9.74 -30.07 -35.49
C ARG A 678 -10.23 -29.23 -34.30
N LEU A 679 -9.40 -28.37 -33.70
CA LEU A 679 -9.89 -27.39 -32.72
C LEU A 679 -11.05 -26.54 -33.26
N GLY A 680 -10.98 -26.11 -34.53
CA GLY A 680 -12.08 -25.35 -35.16
C GLY A 680 -13.37 -26.16 -35.27
N LEU A 681 -13.27 -27.48 -35.47
CA LEU A 681 -14.43 -28.37 -35.45
C LEU A 681 -14.97 -28.56 -34.03
N ILE A 682 -14.10 -28.89 -33.07
CA ILE A 682 -14.49 -29.13 -31.67
C ILE A 682 -15.12 -27.87 -31.04
N LEU A 683 -14.52 -26.70 -31.28
CA LEU A 683 -15.10 -25.43 -30.84
C LEU A 683 -16.45 -25.16 -31.51
N GLY A 684 -16.59 -25.47 -32.80
CA GLY A 684 -17.87 -25.37 -33.50
C GLY A 684 -18.95 -26.28 -32.90
N GLY A 685 -18.59 -27.53 -32.59
CA GLY A 685 -19.44 -28.47 -31.86
C GLY A 685 -19.82 -27.95 -30.48
N PHE A 686 -18.86 -27.42 -29.73
CA PHE A 686 -19.09 -26.83 -28.41
C PHE A 686 -20.05 -25.64 -28.45
N VAL A 687 -19.82 -24.72 -29.38
CA VAL A 687 -20.70 -23.55 -29.60
C VAL A 687 -22.10 -24.01 -30.00
N TYR A 688 -22.21 -25.02 -30.88
CA TYR A 688 -23.50 -25.60 -31.27
C TYR A 688 -24.24 -26.17 -30.06
N LEU A 689 -23.56 -26.96 -29.21
CA LEU A 689 -24.12 -27.50 -27.97
C LEU A 689 -24.66 -26.39 -27.05
N VAL A 690 -23.86 -25.35 -26.82
CA VAL A 690 -24.27 -24.22 -25.96
C VAL A 690 -25.46 -23.47 -26.56
N CYS A 691 -25.48 -23.25 -27.88
CA CYS A 691 -26.58 -22.59 -28.57
C CYS A 691 -27.86 -23.44 -28.54
N GLU A 692 -27.74 -24.76 -28.70
CA GLU A 692 -28.85 -25.71 -28.55
C GLU A 692 -29.38 -25.72 -27.12
N PHE A 693 -28.52 -25.69 -26.11
CA PHE A 693 -28.94 -25.61 -24.71
C PHE A 693 -29.65 -24.27 -24.40
N ARG A 694 -29.21 -23.16 -24.99
CA ARG A 694 -29.80 -21.84 -24.75
C ARG A 694 -30.96 -21.47 -25.67
N GLN A 695 -31.13 -22.20 -26.78
CA GLN A 695 -31.99 -21.84 -27.90
C GLN A 695 -31.66 -20.44 -28.50
N ASP A 696 -30.39 -20.04 -28.48
CA ASP A 696 -29.89 -18.81 -29.13
C ASP A 696 -28.69 -19.15 -30.02
N TYR A 697 -28.86 -19.00 -31.34
CA TYR A 697 -27.87 -19.36 -32.36
C TYR A 697 -27.02 -18.18 -32.84
N ARG A 698 -27.17 -16.98 -32.29
CA ARG A 698 -26.42 -15.79 -32.74
C ARG A 698 -24.91 -16.03 -32.71
N LEU A 699 -24.43 -16.60 -31.61
CA LEU A 699 -23.01 -16.86 -31.40
C LEU A 699 -22.45 -17.93 -32.36
N LEU A 700 -23.25 -18.96 -32.68
CA LEU A 700 -22.89 -19.96 -33.68
C LEU A 700 -22.82 -19.37 -35.10
N ILE A 701 -23.79 -18.52 -35.46
CA ILE A 701 -23.81 -17.85 -36.77
C ILE A 701 -22.56 -16.97 -36.91
N GLU A 702 -22.22 -16.20 -35.87
CA GLU A 702 -21.05 -15.34 -35.85
C GLU A 702 -19.74 -16.14 -35.91
N TYR A 703 -19.65 -17.26 -35.18
CA TYR A 703 -18.52 -18.18 -35.28
C TYR A 703 -18.30 -18.65 -36.71
N VAL A 704 -19.35 -19.17 -37.34
CA VAL A 704 -19.31 -19.72 -38.70
C VAL A 704 -18.93 -18.64 -39.70
N GLN A 705 -19.51 -17.44 -39.60
CA GLN A 705 -19.13 -16.32 -40.45
C GLN A 705 -17.66 -15.93 -40.30
N THR A 706 -17.13 -15.98 -39.07
CA THR A 706 -15.74 -15.60 -38.79
C THR A 706 -14.75 -16.63 -39.33
N ILE A 707 -15.00 -17.92 -39.09
CA ILE A 707 -14.09 -18.99 -39.51
C ILE A 707 -14.18 -19.27 -41.02
N GLU A 708 -15.36 -19.11 -41.63
CA GLU A 708 -15.59 -19.32 -43.07
C GLU A 708 -14.70 -18.40 -43.93
N VAL A 709 -14.31 -17.22 -43.42
CA VAL A 709 -13.41 -16.27 -44.10
C VAL A 709 -12.01 -16.84 -44.36
N ALA A 710 -11.53 -17.78 -43.54
CA ALA A 710 -10.24 -18.44 -43.78
C ALA A 710 -10.27 -19.48 -44.90
N TYR A 711 -11.45 -19.84 -45.40
CA TYR A 711 -11.62 -20.88 -46.41
C TYR A 711 -12.01 -20.25 -47.74
N GLN A 712 -11.60 -20.89 -48.84
CA GLN A 712 -12.13 -20.52 -50.15
C GLN A 712 -13.66 -20.76 -50.20
N PRO A 713 -14.41 -19.97 -50.99
CA PRO A 713 -15.85 -20.17 -51.14
C PRO A 713 -16.21 -21.62 -51.44
N GLY A 714 -17.14 -22.19 -50.65
CA GLY A 714 -17.59 -23.58 -50.76
C GLY A 714 -16.64 -24.64 -50.19
N GLN A 715 -15.43 -24.29 -49.75
CA GLN A 715 -14.48 -25.25 -49.15
C GLN A 715 -14.68 -25.45 -47.64
N PHE A 716 -15.30 -24.50 -46.95
CA PHE A 716 -15.52 -24.57 -45.50
C PHE A 716 -16.28 -25.84 -45.08
N VAL A 717 -17.44 -26.10 -45.71
CA VAL A 717 -18.28 -27.27 -45.40
C VAL A 717 -17.50 -28.57 -45.62
N LYS A 718 -16.81 -28.67 -46.76
CA LYS A 718 -15.98 -29.83 -47.10
C LYS A 718 -14.83 -30.03 -46.12
N ALA A 719 -14.20 -28.95 -45.66
CA ALA A 719 -13.15 -29.01 -44.65
C ALA A 719 -13.68 -29.54 -43.32
N MET A 720 -14.84 -29.05 -42.85
CA MET A 720 -15.47 -29.54 -41.62
C MET A 720 -15.85 -31.03 -41.72
N GLU A 721 -16.37 -31.49 -42.86
CA GLU A 721 -16.65 -32.91 -43.10
C GLU A 721 -15.40 -33.80 -43.06
N VAL A 722 -14.30 -33.35 -43.68
CA VAL A 722 -13.03 -34.07 -43.63
C VAL A 722 -12.48 -34.10 -42.20
N LEU A 723 -12.60 -33.02 -41.44
CA LEU A 723 -12.13 -32.95 -40.06
C LEU A 723 -12.95 -33.85 -39.12
N SER A 724 -14.26 -34.01 -39.35
CA SER A 724 -15.12 -34.87 -38.52
C SER A 724 -14.88 -36.35 -38.80
N LYS A 725 -14.66 -36.71 -40.07
CA LYS A 725 -14.49 -38.11 -40.50
C LYS A 725 -13.24 -38.28 -41.36
N PRO A 726 -12.04 -38.09 -40.78
CA PRO A 726 -10.79 -38.01 -41.53
C PRO A 726 -10.46 -39.28 -42.30
N LYS A 727 -10.79 -40.44 -41.72
CA LYS A 727 -10.59 -41.74 -42.37
C LYS A 727 -11.63 -42.03 -43.46
N GLU A 728 -12.91 -41.81 -43.16
CA GLU A 728 -14.03 -42.19 -44.05
C GLU A 728 -14.19 -41.24 -45.24
N VAL A 729 -13.97 -39.94 -45.03
CA VAL A 729 -14.18 -38.89 -46.05
C VAL A 729 -12.84 -38.42 -46.64
N GLY A 730 -11.81 -38.29 -45.81
CA GLY A 730 -10.51 -37.75 -46.21
C GLY A 730 -9.47 -38.79 -46.64
N GLY A 731 -9.69 -40.08 -46.35
CA GLY A 731 -8.70 -41.14 -46.57
C GLY A 731 -7.45 -41.05 -45.67
N LEU A 732 -7.51 -40.26 -44.60
CA LEU A 732 -6.42 -40.01 -43.67
C LEU A 732 -6.52 -40.97 -42.48
N ASP A 733 -5.53 -41.84 -42.31
CA ASP A 733 -5.46 -42.78 -41.18
C ASP A 733 -4.82 -42.10 -39.96
N LEU A 734 -5.61 -41.29 -39.25
CA LEU A 734 -5.18 -40.71 -37.98
C LEU A 734 -5.14 -41.79 -36.90
N THR A 735 -4.15 -41.70 -36.00
CA THR A 735 -4.13 -42.59 -34.84
C THR A 735 -5.36 -42.33 -33.97
N LEU A 736 -6.15 -43.37 -33.70
CA LEU A 736 -7.32 -43.33 -32.80
C LEU A 736 -6.98 -42.72 -31.42
N LYS A 737 -5.71 -42.89 -31.01
CA LYS A 737 -5.12 -42.29 -29.81
C LYS A 737 -5.10 -40.75 -29.86
N LEU A 738 -4.87 -40.14 -31.02
CA LEU A 738 -4.79 -38.68 -31.19
C LEU A 738 -6.18 -38.04 -31.09
N ILE A 739 -7.18 -38.64 -31.74
CA ILE A 739 -8.59 -38.23 -31.63
C ILE A 739 -9.06 -38.34 -30.18
N ASN A 740 -8.83 -39.49 -29.53
CA ASN A 740 -9.21 -39.68 -28.12
C ASN A 740 -8.49 -38.70 -27.18
N TRP A 741 -7.23 -38.37 -27.45
CA TRP A 741 -6.48 -37.42 -26.63
C TRP A 741 -7.05 -36.00 -26.74
N GLU A 742 -7.41 -35.55 -27.95
CA GLU A 742 -8.06 -34.26 -28.18
C GLU A 742 -9.42 -34.17 -27.47
N LEU A 743 -10.25 -35.21 -27.58
CA LEU A 743 -11.55 -35.27 -26.89
C LEU A 743 -11.37 -35.20 -25.37
N THR A 744 -10.38 -35.93 -24.83
CA THR A 744 -10.06 -35.90 -23.40
C THR A 744 -9.60 -34.51 -22.94
N ARG A 745 -8.87 -33.77 -23.78
CA ARG A 745 -8.39 -32.40 -23.47
C ARG A 745 -9.55 -31.42 -23.23
N TYR A 746 -10.62 -31.50 -24.02
CA TYR A 746 -11.76 -30.57 -23.93
C TYR A 746 -12.95 -31.10 -23.13
N HIS A 747 -12.90 -32.36 -22.69
CA HIS A 747 -13.99 -33.03 -21.99
C HIS A 747 -14.54 -32.23 -20.80
N HIS A 748 -13.66 -31.56 -20.05
CA HIS A 748 -14.07 -30.71 -18.94
C HIS A 748 -15.09 -29.63 -19.35
N TRP A 749 -14.86 -28.93 -20.48
CA TRP A 749 -15.75 -27.85 -20.92
C TRP A 749 -17.12 -28.37 -21.37
N PHE A 750 -17.14 -29.48 -22.11
CA PHE A 750 -18.37 -30.16 -22.48
C PHE A 750 -19.10 -30.67 -21.23
N GLY A 751 -18.36 -31.26 -20.29
CA GLY A 751 -18.86 -31.71 -18.99
C GLY A 751 -19.56 -30.62 -18.19
N GLU A 752 -19.09 -29.37 -18.26
CA GLU A 752 -19.73 -28.25 -17.57
C GLU A 752 -21.14 -27.95 -18.11
N ILE A 753 -21.30 -27.94 -19.45
CA ILE A 753 -22.61 -27.77 -20.08
C ILE A 753 -23.48 -29.01 -19.88
N MET A 754 -22.90 -30.20 -19.98
CA MET A 754 -23.61 -31.45 -19.73
C MET A 754 -24.13 -31.54 -18.30
N GLY A 755 -23.38 -31.05 -17.30
CA GLY A 755 -23.87 -30.89 -15.93
C GLY A 755 -25.16 -30.05 -15.89
N LYS A 756 -25.17 -28.89 -16.56
CA LYS A 756 -26.36 -28.03 -16.68
C LYS A 756 -27.52 -28.73 -17.40
N VAL A 757 -27.26 -29.57 -18.40
CA VAL A 757 -28.27 -30.40 -19.07
C VAL A 757 -28.82 -31.48 -18.14
N PHE A 758 -27.97 -32.11 -17.33
CA PHE A 758 -28.40 -33.14 -16.39
C PHE A 758 -29.24 -32.59 -15.24
N ASP A 759 -29.02 -31.34 -14.85
CA ASP A 759 -29.80 -30.63 -13.83
C ASP A 759 -31.19 -30.21 -14.32
N LEU A 760 -31.47 -30.28 -15.64
CA LEU A 760 -32.80 -30.01 -16.16
C LEU A 760 -33.83 -31.05 -15.66
N PRO A 761 -35.09 -30.63 -15.43
CA PRO A 761 -36.19 -31.54 -15.15
C PRO A 761 -36.26 -32.67 -16.17
N LYS A 762 -36.80 -33.83 -15.81
CA LYS A 762 -36.87 -35.00 -16.71
C LYS A 762 -38.26 -35.20 -17.28
N THR A 763 -38.31 -35.69 -18.51
CA THR A 763 -39.54 -36.07 -19.25
C THR A 763 -39.30 -37.36 -20.04
N TYR A 764 -40.36 -37.98 -20.56
CA TYR A 764 -40.26 -39.18 -21.39
C TYR A 764 -40.40 -38.85 -22.87
N ASP A 765 -39.44 -39.28 -23.69
CA ASP A 765 -39.46 -39.05 -25.14
C ASP A 765 -38.92 -40.24 -25.94
N HIS A 766 -39.23 -40.27 -27.24
CA HIS A 766 -38.67 -41.21 -28.20
C HIS A 766 -37.33 -40.70 -28.73
N VAL A 767 -36.25 -41.35 -28.29
CA VAL A 767 -34.86 -41.04 -28.68
C VAL A 767 -34.51 -41.82 -29.97
N ARG A 768 -33.82 -41.18 -30.91
CA ARG A 768 -33.49 -41.71 -32.25
C ARG A 768 -32.85 -43.11 -32.27
N PHE A 769 -32.15 -43.49 -31.20
CA PHE A 769 -31.35 -44.72 -31.15
C PHE A 769 -32.09 -45.94 -30.57
N TYR A 770 -33.28 -45.77 -29.97
CA TYR A 770 -33.95 -46.85 -29.24
C TYR A 770 -35.45 -46.93 -29.52
N SER A 771 -35.96 -48.15 -29.64
CA SER A 771 -37.40 -48.42 -29.69
C SER A 771 -37.98 -48.40 -28.27
N GLY A 772 -38.34 -47.22 -27.76
CA GLY A 772 -38.97 -47.05 -26.43
C GLY A 772 -39.09 -45.60 -26.00
N LEU A 773 -39.87 -45.34 -24.95
CA LEU A 773 -39.83 -44.06 -24.22
C LEU A 773 -38.65 -44.09 -23.25
N GLN A 774 -37.79 -43.08 -23.31
CA GLN A 774 -36.63 -42.94 -22.43
C GLN A 774 -36.77 -41.66 -21.61
N GLU A 775 -36.22 -41.68 -20.40
CA GLU A 775 -36.12 -40.49 -19.56
C GLU A 775 -35.03 -39.56 -20.12
N VAL A 776 -35.43 -38.35 -20.50
CA VAL A 776 -34.58 -37.32 -21.12
C VAL A 776 -34.78 -35.99 -20.38
N ALA A 777 -33.88 -35.02 -20.59
CA ALA A 777 -34.07 -33.65 -20.12
C ALA A 777 -35.30 -33.00 -20.79
N ASP A 778 -36.13 -32.32 -20.00
CA ASP A 778 -37.26 -31.54 -20.48
C ASP A 778 -36.75 -30.25 -21.14
N HIS A 779 -36.47 -30.35 -22.43
CA HIS A 779 -35.85 -29.29 -23.21
C HIS A 779 -36.40 -29.25 -24.64
N PRO A 780 -36.68 -28.07 -25.24
CA PRO A 780 -37.23 -27.96 -26.59
C PRO A 780 -36.33 -28.56 -27.67
N SER A 781 -35.00 -28.42 -27.53
CA SER A 781 -34.04 -29.05 -28.44
C SER A 781 -34.14 -30.57 -28.39
N LYS A 782 -34.35 -31.18 -29.57
CA LYS A 782 -34.25 -32.63 -29.73
C LYS A 782 -32.83 -33.13 -29.47
N PHE A 783 -31.82 -32.37 -29.87
CA PHE A 783 -30.42 -32.72 -29.67
C PHE A 783 -30.06 -32.81 -28.18
N ILE A 784 -30.47 -31.82 -27.37
CA ILE A 784 -30.24 -31.84 -25.91
C ILE A 784 -30.97 -33.00 -25.23
N ARG A 785 -32.20 -33.32 -25.67
CA ARG A 785 -32.93 -34.51 -25.21
C ARG A 785 -32.17 -35.79 -25.50
N GLU A 786 -31.68 -35.96 -26.72
CA GLU A 786 -30.90 -37.14 -27.14
C GLU A 786 -29.58 -37.25 -26.33
N LEU A 787 -28.84 -36.15 -26.19
CA LEU A 787 -27.60 -36.08 -25.40
C LEU A 787 -27.81 -36.34 -23.91
N SER A 788 -28.91 -35.89 -23.33
CA SER A 788 -29.19 -36.10 -21.90
C SER A 788 -29.36 -37.57 -21.52
N TYR A 789 -29.60 -38.43 -22.51
CA TYR A 789 -29.72 -39.87 -22.35
C TYR A 789 -28.44 -40.62 -22.76
N HIS A 790 -27.65 -40.07 -23.70
CA HIS A 790 -26.48 -40.70 -24.26
C HIS A 790 -25.17 -40.08 -23.73
N LEU A 791 -24.36 -40.88 -23.02
CA LEU A 791 -23.18 -40.40 -22.28
C LEU A 791 -21.85 -40.66 -22.98
N SER A 792 -21.82 -41.34 -24.13
CA SER A 792 -20.54 -41.91 -24.56
C SER A 792 -19.52 -40.86 -24.96
N GLN A 793 -19.89 -39.83 -25.75
CA GLN A 793 -18.94 -38.85 -26.31
C GLN A 793 -19.64 -37.53 -26.74
N PRO A 794 -20.06 -36.65 -25.81
CA PRO A 794 -20.77 -35.42 -26.15
C PRO A 794 -19.97 -34.50 -27.09
N GLU A 795 -18.65 -34.59 -27.09
CA GLU A 795 -17.75 -33.83 -27.96
C GLU A 795 -17.92 -34.22 -29.44
N GLU A 796 -17.87 -35.51 -29.76
CA GLU A 796 -18.00 -36.01 -31.14
C GLU A 796 -19.43 -35.86 -31.64
N GLU A 797 -20.43 -36.15 -30.80
CA GLU A 797 -21.84 -35.95 -31.17
C GLU A 797 -22.15 -34.48 -31.49
N SER A 798 -21.60 -33.57 -30.69
CA SER A 798 -21.74 -32.13 -30.95
C SER A 798 -20.98 -31.68 -32.20
N ALA A 799 -19.79 -32.23 -32.44
CA ALA A 799 -19.03 -31.96 -33.67
C ALA A 799 -19.81 -32.44 -34.90
N GLU A 800 -20.33 -33.67 -34.90
CA GLU A 800 -21.14 -34.21 -36.00
C GLU A 800 -22.41 -33.38 -36.23
N ALA A 801 -23.12 -33.02 -35.16
CA ALA A 801 -24.33 -32.20 -35.25
C ALA A 801 -24.05 -30.80 -35.79
N PHE A 802 -22.91 -30.19 -35.41
CA PHE A 802 -22.44 -28.94 -35.98
C PHE A 802 -22.15 -29.06 -37.49
N VAL A 803 -21.47 -30.11 -37.94
CA VAL A 803 -21.22 -30.33 -39.37
C VAL A 803 -22.54 -30.45 -40.15
N GLU A 804 -23.50 -31.21 -39.63
CA GLU A 804 -24.83 -31.33 -40.25
C GLU A 804 -25.60 -30.00 -40.27
N TRP A 805 -25.49 -29.19 -39.22
CA TRP A 805 -26.05 -27.83 -39.19
C TRP A 805 -25.43 -26.94 -40.27
N VAL A 806 -24.09 -26.96 -40.41
CA VAL A 806 -23.37 -26.18 -41.43
C VAL A 806 -23.80 -26.58 -42.84
N LYS A 807 -23.97 -27.87 -43.12
CA LYS A 807 -24.49 -28.35 -44.43
C LYS A 807 -25.89 -27.83 -44.72
N LYS A 808 -26.79 -27.90 -43.74
CA LYS A 808 -28.16 -27.39 -43.88
C LYS A 808 -28.17 -25.89 -44.14
N ARG A 809 -27.34 -25.12 -43.41
CA ARG A 809 -27.17 -23.68 -43.64
C ARG A 809 -26.70 -23.40 -45.07
N GLU A 810 -25.71 -24.12 -45.57
CA GLU A 810 -25.17 -23.91 -46.93
C GLU A 810 -26.21 -24.24 -48.01
N ALA A 811 -26.96 -25.34 -47.86
CA ALA A 811 -28.04 -25.69 -48.76
C ALA A 811 -29.14 -24.61 -48.79
N MET A 812 -29.46 -24.04 -47.62
CA MET A 812 -30.41 -22.92 -47.53
C MET A 812 -29.85 -21.64 -48.18
N ARG A 813 -28.57 -21.32 -47.99
CA ARG A 813 -27.92 -20.18 -48.65
C ARG A 813 -28.00 -20.31 -50.17
N GLN A 814 -27.65 -21.47 -50.72
CA GLN A 814 -27.74 -21.75 -52.15
C GLN A 814 -29.18 -21.64 -52.67
N LEU A 815 -30.16 -22.13 -51.91
CA LEU A 815 -31.58 -21.98 -52.25
C LEU A 815 -32.00 -20.50 -52.29
N VAL A 816 -31.60 -19.69 -51.29
CA VAL A 816 -31.89 -18.25 -51.25
C VAL A 816 -31.27 -17.53 -52.44
N GLU A 817 -30.00 -17.81 -52.77
CA GLU A 817 -29.34 -17.22 -53.94
C GLU A 817 -30.04 -17.58 -55.26
N VAL A 818 -30.53 -18.82 -55.40
CA VAL A 818 -31.33 -19.24 -56.56
C VAL A 818 -32.65 -18.45 -56.61
N LEU A 819 -33.33 -18.30 -55.47
CA LEU A 819 -34.59 -17.54 -55.38
C LEU A 819 -34.39 -16.04 -55.69
N GLU A 820 -33.29 -15.44 -55.25
CA GLU A 820 -32.94 -14.04 -55.57
C GLU A 820 -32.65 -13.85 -57.06
N LYS A 821 -31.88 -14.76 -57.67
CA LYS A 821 -31.63 -14.75 -59.13
C LYS A 821 -32.92 -14.91 -59.95
N ILE A 822 -33.89 -15.67 -59.43
CA ILE A 822 -35.22 -15.81 -60.04
C ILE A 822 -36.02 -14.50 -59.91
N LYS A 823 -35.90 -13.79 -58.78
CA LYS A 823 -36.59 -12.51 -58.53
C LYS A 823 -36.04 -11.34 -59.36
N GLU A 824 -34.74 -11.32 -59.65
CA GLU A 824 -34.09 -10.28 -60.48
C GLU A 824 -34.38 -10.45 -61.97
N LYS A 825 -34.64 -11.69 -62.42
CA LYS A 825 -35.25 -11.93 -63.73
C LYS A 825 -36.72 -11.52 -63.63
N LYS A 826 -37.03 -10.25 -63.93
CA LYS A 826 -38.40 -9.83 -64.27
C LYS A 826 -38.95 -10.83 -65.30
N ILE A 827 -39.94 -11.61 -64.88
CA ILE A 827 -40.79 -12.40 -65.77
C ILE A 827 -41.57 -11.45 -66.67
#